data_AF-A0A7X4BD97-F1
#
_entry.id   AF-A0A7X4BD97-F1
#
_cell.length_a   1.000
_cell.length_b   1.000
_cell.length_c   1.000
_cell.angle_alpha   90.00
_cell.angle_beta   90.00
_cell.angle_gamma   90.00
#
_symmetry.space_group_name_H-M   'P 1'
#
loop_
_entity.id
_entity.type
_entity.pdbx_description
1 polymer ?
#
loop_
_entity_poly.entity_id
_entity_poly.type
_entity_poly.pdbx_seq_one_letter_code
_entity_poly.pdbx_strand_id
1 'polypeptide(L)'
;MRILMPVGVAAALAAAGVADASAQEDCENWNTSDFFRDATAESVVACLEAGADVNARTDSTFDSFSFSGIFGHYTPLHFATIYSSEDLVTVLLAAGAEVDARDLDGETPLHWAAGRNRNPAVIAELVEAGADLNARDSEGNTPLHASWSNTNPAVAHQLLELGADPTPVNDSGRVANPMDCSYWNTEVFARVATAHATAACLAAGADVNARDEDEYTPLLLATLHGGAGTGGGSGTEMTAVVTVLLEAGADVNARANVRNTALHHAAAGKRVETAWNRYDHVETPAAVAALLAAGADIHARDLNGNSPLHHAASAEGVETVAMLLEAGADIHARDTEGETPLLMAAERGFRKPEILEILGEAGADVNDRNERGETVLERTLRYPTDRLVEVVGRLLDLGADANEPGLVSPPLHHAARSDDDFELIAVLLDAGADVNGRSRAGRSPLHAAASIGGPGVIAALVAAGAEVNARDDRGRTPLHGAIEWKIPANAAALIEAGADVHALIEDGNTPLHMAAKWPRRFGSREDDQRPDTLMVISLVAAGADVNARNHRGETPLHVATRNRHQPVVDRLLALGADPLAADGLGRAPRPTVCNWTRRQFFQFASWESVLGCLQAGADVHAHGESGETPLHRLVSEAPQPSRLPWPSFGEPGDYPLRPGHRRVCRGRSGCERDGPRRQYSAALRGGKDLQLDRPCRAGTSGGGGGSERPRQPWWNAVAAGCGCAVAGQRLPCLTAGRGRGRHPCHGRRGPNRAAPRPADRQPGHRGQADRARGRCRCTG
;
A
#
# COMPACT_ATOMS: atom_id res chain seq x y z
N MET A 1 34.61 13.10 47.62
CA MET A 1 35.46 11.89 47.76
C MET A 1 35.30 11.08 46.49
N ARG A 2 36.38 10.51 45.92
CA ARG A 2 36.23 9.58 44.79
C ARG A 2 35.57 8.29 45.31
N ILE A 3 34.29 8.09 45.00
CA ILE A 3 33.70 6.76 45.07
C ILE A 3 34.11 6.08 43.77
N LEU A 4 34.75 4.92 43.90
CA LEU A 4 35.22 4.13 42.76
C LEU A 4 34.00 3.49 42.08
N MET A 5 33.95 3.54 40.75
CA MET A 5 33.03 2.70 39.97
C MET A 5 33.19 1.23 40.42
N PRO A 6 32.10 0.46 40.56
CA PRO A 6 32.19 -0.96 40.81
C PRO A 6 32.94 -1.63 39.64
N VAL A 7 34.10 -2.21 39.96
CA VAL A 7 35.14 -2.65 39.00
C VAL A 7 34.66 -3.72 37.98
N GLY A 8 33.47 -4.30 38.18
CA GLY A 8 32.88 -5.30 37.27
C GLY A 8 32.43 -4.76 35.92
N VAL A 9 31.74 -3.62 35.87
CA VAL A 9 31.06 -3.14 34.63
C VAL A 9 32.08 -2.68 33.58
N ALA A 10 33.02 -1.83 33.98
CA ALA A 10 34.09 -1.34 33.10
C ALA A 10 35.01 -2.47 32.60
N ALA A 11 35.21 -3.54 33.38
CA ALA A 11 36.03 -4.68 32.99
C ALA A 11 35.32 -5.65 32.01
N ALA A 12 33.98 -5.71 32.06
CA ALA A 12 33.19 -6.52 31.13
C ALA A 12 33.13 -5.88 29.74
N LEU A 13 32.85 -4.57 29.66
CA LEU A 13 32.79 -3.83 28.39
C LEU A 13 34.15 -3.75 27.69
N ALA A 14 35.24 -3.57 28.45
CA ALA A 14 36.60 -3.54 27.90
C ALA A 14 37.08 -4.87 27.28
N ALA A 15 36.36 -5.99 27.47
CA ALA A 15 36.71 -7.29 26.90
C ALA A 15 36.23 -7.49 25.44
N ALA A 16 35.27 -6.69 24.97
CA ALA A 16 34.74 -6.73 23.59
C ALA A 16 35.57 -5.85 22.64
N GLY A 17 36.88 -6.10 22.57
CA GLY A 17 37.82 -5.20 21.90
C GLY A 17 37.74 -5.16 20.37
N VAL A 18 37.13 -4.09 19.83
CA VAL A 18 37.55 -3.46 18.56
C VAL A 18 37.50 -1.94 18.73
N ALA A 19 38.61 -1.33 19.15
CA ALA A 19 38.75 0.14 19.14
C ALA A 19 39.08 0.62 17.72
N ASP A 20 38.07 0.97 16.93
CA ASP A 20 38.27 1.71 15.68
C ASP A 20 38.35 3.21 15.97
N ALA A 21 39.56 3.77 15.95
CA ALA A 21 39.83 5.18 16.21
C ALA A 21 39.44 6.12 15.05
N SER A 22 38.36 5.80 14.33
CA SER A 22 37.83 6.58 13.20
C SER A 22 36.37 7.03 13.34
N ALA A 23 35.63 6.53 14.33
CA ALA A 23 34.31 7.03 14.71
C ALA A 23 34.45 8.06 15.85
N GLN A 24 34.72 9.31 15.50
CA GLN A 24 34.47 10.41 16.43
C GLN A 24 32.96 10.68 16.36
N GLU A 25 32.20 10.09 17.29
CA GLU A 25 30.75 10.26 17.33
C GLU A 25 30.35 11.73 17.48
N ASP A 26 29.30 12.10 16.77
CA ASP A 26 28.79 13.47 16.73
C ASP A 26 27.93 13.74 17.96
N CYS A 27 28.59 14.07 19.08
CA CYS A 27 27.94 14.40 20.34
C CYS A 27 27.23 15.77 20.33
N GLU A 28 27.11 16.48 19.21
CA GLU A 28 26.41 17.77 19.14
C GLU A 28 24.93 17.66 19.55
N ASN A 29 24.30 16.51 19.36
CA ASN A 29 22.91 16.23 19.76
C ASN A 29 22.77 15.43 21.09
N TRP A 30 23.84 15.31 21.88
CA TRP A 30 23.92 14.50 23.12
C TRP A 30 22.66 14.55 24.00
N ASN A 31 22.22 15.75 24.39
CA ASN A 31 21.07 15.93 25.27
C ASN A 31 19.76 16.08 24.48
N THR A 32 19.45 15.12 23.62
CA THR A 32 18.21 15.09 22.83
C THR A 32 17.53 13.73 22.83
N SER A 33 16.22 13.75 22.60
CA SER A 33 15.41 12.54 22.40
C SER A 33 15.85 11.73 21.18
N ASP A 34 16.39 12.37 20.15
CA ASP A 34 16.88 11.70 18.93
C ASP A 34 18.15 10.90 19.19
N PHE A 35 19.08 11.42 20.01
CA PHE A 35 20.26 10.67 20.43
C PHE A 35 19.87 9.45 21.27
N PHE A 36 19.11 9.66 22.35
CA PHE A 36 18.76 8.58 23.29
C PHE A 36 17.79 7.51 22.75
N ARG A 37 17.09 7.77 21.64
CA ARG A 37 16.29 6.74 20.95
C ARG A 37 17.15 5.63 20.36
N ASP A 38 18.32 6.00 19.83
CA ASP A 38 19.19 5.13 19.03
C ASP A 38 20.56 4.86 19.73
N ALA A 39 20.75 5.37 20.96
CA ALA A 39 21.99 5.27 21.73
C ALA A 39 22.27 3.87 22.29
N THR A 40 23.56 3.53 22.42
CA THR A 40 24.03 2.34 23.14
C THR A 40 24.83 2.75 24.39
N ALA A 41 25.12 1.78 25.26
CA ALA A 41 25.96 2.04 26.43
C ALA A 41 27.35 2.56 26.03
N GLU A 42 27.89 2.05 24.93
CA GLU A 42 29.16 2.48 24.34
C GLU A 42 29.12 3.92 23.85
N SER A 43 28.07 4.33 23.12
CA SER A 43 27.97 5.72 22.62
C SER A 43 27.71 6.72 23.76
N VAL A 44 26.99 6.30 24.80
CA VAL A 44 26.85 7.07 26.05
C VAL A 44 28.22 7.26 26.73
N VAL A 45 29.02 6.20 26.87
CA VAL A 45 30.38 6.31 27.43
C VAL A 45 31.28 7.19 26.54
N ALA A 46 31.25 7.03 25.22
CA ALA A 46 32.12 7.77 24.29
C ALA A 46 31.90 9.29 24.38
N CYS A 47 30.65 9.76 24.40
CA CYS A 47 30.36 11.18 24.55
C CYS A 47 30.67 11.73 25.96
N LEU A 48 30.49 10.93 27.02
CA LEU A 48 30.94 11.31 28.36
C LEU A 48 32.48 11.45 28.43
N GLU A 49 33.24 10.54 27.80
CA GLU A 49 34.70 10.64 27.68
C GLU A 49 35.13 11.84 26.80
N ALA A 50 34.34 12.20 25.79
CA ALA A 50 34.53 13.43 25.01
C ALA A 50 34.22 14.72 25.80
N GLY A 51 33.69 14.61 27.02
CA GLY A 51 33.43 15.73 27.93
C GLY A 51 32.00 16.28 27.88
N ALA A 52 31.02 15.50 27.39
CA ALA A 52 29.61 15.86 27.49
C ALA A 52 29.16 15.99 28.95
N ASP A 53 28.33 17.00 29.23
CA ASP A 53 27.75 17.19 30.57
C ASP A 53 26.63 16.18 30.81
N VAL A 54 26.84 15.29 31.79
CA VAL A 54 25.87 14.27 32.23
C VAL A 54 24.59 14.90 32.80
N ASN A 55 24.66 16.16 33.25
CA ASN A 55 23.56 16.95 33.80
C ASN A 55 23.19 18.15 32.92
N ALA A 56 23.54 18.11 31.63
CA ALA A 56 23.07 19.07 30.64
C ALA A 56 21.54 19.23 30.72
N ARG A 57 21.02 20.44 30.54
CA ARG A 57 19.57 20.71 30.52
C ARG A 57 19.14 21.26 29.17
N THR A 58 18.02 20.79 28.63
CA THR A 58 17.47 21.30 27.35
C THR A 58 16.97 22.73 27.52
N ASP A 59 17.31 23.61 26.57
CA ASP A 59 16.89 25.02 26.63
C ASP A 59 15.40 25.17 26.26
N SER A 60 14.71 26.02 27.01
CA SER A 60 13.28 26.34 26.90
C SER A 60 12.85 26.99 25.57
N THR A 61 13.80 27.34 24.69
CA THR A 61 13.55 28.20 23.53
C THR A 61 13.68 27.53 22.17
N PHE A 62 14.09 26.26 22.10
CA PHE A 62 14.60 25.68 20.86
C PHE A 62 14.16 24.23 20.55
N ASP A 63 12.85 23.95 20.64
CA ASP A 63 12.26 22.86 19.84
C ASP A 63 10.97 23.31 19.15
N SER A 64 11.08 23.55 17.85
CA SER A 64 9.95 23.94 16.97
C SER A 64 9.58 22.84 15.97
N PHE A 65 10.11 21.63 16.14
CA PHE A 65 9.89 20.50 15.24
C PHE A 65 9.44 19.21 15.94
N SER A 66 9.54 19.10 17.26
CA SER A 66 8.86 18.03 18.00
C SER A 66 7.34 18.20 17.97
N PHE A 67 6.65 17.18 17.46
CA PHE A 67 5.20 17.16 17.23
C PHE A 67 4.36 16.95 18.51
N SER A 68 4.96 17.06 19.71
CA SER A 68 4.33 16.70 20.99
C SER A 68 4.29 17.80 22.06
N GLY A 69 4.90 18.97 21.86
CA GLY A 69 4.68 20.14 22.72
C GLY A 69 5.14 20.00 24.18
N ILE A 70 6.29 19.36 24.41
CA ILE A 70 6.85 19.10 25.76
C ILE A 70 7.77 20.26 26.18
N PHE A 71 7.61 20.80 27.41
CA PHE A 71 8.31 21.99 27.89
C PHE A 71 9.62 21.71 28.67
N GLY A 72 10.79 21.81 28.01
CA GLY A 72 12.13 22.20 28.55
C GLY A 72 12.76 21.55 29.81
N HIS A 73 14.05 21.83 30.01
CA HIS A 73 14.89 21.46 31.18
C HIS A 73 15.21 19.96 31.41
N TYR A 74 15.00 19.10 30.43
CA TYR A 74 15.33 17.66 30.53
C TYR A 74 16.84 17.41 30.62
N THR A 75 17.19 16.40 31.42
CA THR A 75 18.57 15.87 31.50
C THR A 75 18.72 14.59 30.67
N PRO A 76 19.95 14.18 30.32
CA PRO A 76 20.22 12.89 29.67
C PRO A 76 19.51 11.70 30.34
N LEU A 77 19.41 11.72 31.68
CA LEU A 77 18.72 10.68 32.46
C LEU A 77 17.20 10.65 32.21
N HIS A 78 16.54 11.80 32.01
CA HIS A 78 15.12 11.83 31.62
C HIS A 78 14.90 11.12 30.28
N PHE A 79 15.74 11.39 29.28
CA PHE A 79 15.62 10.72 27.98
C PHE A 79 15.94 9.22 28.06
N ALA A 80 17.04 8.84 28.73
CA ALA A 80 17.41 7.43 28.90
C ALA A 80 16.31 6.61 29.59
N THR A 81 15.61 7.19 30.58
CA THR A 81 14.52 6.50 31.26
C THR A 81 13.29 6.22 30.40
N ILE A 82 13.12 6.80 29.20
CA ILE A 82 12.01 6.43 28.29
C ILE A 82 12.34 5.18 27.46
N TYR A 83 13.57 5.05 26.96
CA TYR A 83 13.91 4.11 25.88
C TYR A 83 14.22 2.68 26.33
N SER A 84 13.73 2.28 27.52
CA SER A 84 13.67 0.90 28.03
C SER A 84 15.02 0.16 28.24
N SER A 85 16.15 0.83 28.01
CA SER A 85 17.48 0.25 28.21
C SER A 85 18.00 0.55 29.62
N GLU A 86 18.07 -0.52 30.43
CA GLU A 86 18.67 -0.56 31.78
C GLU A 86 20.11 -0.01 31.72
N ASP A 87 20.93 -0.53 30.80
CA ASP A 87 22.35 -0.17 30.64
C ASP A 87 22.59 1.35 30.49
N LEU A 88 21.71 2.09 29.79
CA LEU A 88 21.87 3.55 29.64
C LEU A 88 21.63 4.29 30.95
N VAL A 89 20.64 3.83 31.73
CA VAL A 89 20.33 4.37 33.05
C VAL A 89 21.47 4.04 34.03
N THR A 90 21.95 2.79 34.05
CA THR A 90 23.10 2.38 34.86
C THR A 90 24.34 3.23 34.57
N VAL A 91 24.68 3.45 33.29
CA VAL A 91 25.87 4.20 32.87
C VAL A 91 25.77 5.68 33.27
N LEU A 92 24.63 6.34 33.05
CA LEU A 92 24.43 7.74 33.42
C LEU A 92 24.47 7.95 34.94
N LEU A 93 23.85 7.07 35.71
CA LEU A 93 23.91 7.10 37.17
C LEU A 93 25.35 6.89 37.67
N ALA A 94 26.08 5.93 37.10
CA ALA A 94 27.50 5.70 37.43
C ALA A 94 28.41 6.89 37.04
N ALA A 95 28.02 7.68 36.03
CA ALA A 95 28.69 8.91 35.61
C ALA A 95 28.33 10.14 36.48
N GLY A 96 27.36 10.02 37.40
CA GLY A 96 26.96 11.10 38.31
C GLY A 96 25.79 11.96 37.81
N ALA A 97 24.87 11.38 37.04
CA ALA A 97 23.58 12.00 36.76
C ALA A 97 22.81 12.34 38.05
N GLU A 98 22.15 13.49 38.08
CA GLU A 98 21.29 13.95 39.16
C GLU A 98 19.98 13.14 39.15
N VAL A 99 19.87 12.15 40.07
CA VAL A 99 18.78 11.16 40.07
C VAL A 99 17.38 11.78 40.27
N ASP A 100 17.28 12.82 41.10
CA ASP A 100 16.06 13.61 41.34
C ASP A 100 16.09 14.96 40.59
N ALA A 101 16.78 15.02 39.44
CA ALA A 101 16.73 16.20 38.57
C ALA A 101 15.28 16.52 38.23
N ARG A 102 14.92 17.80 38.24
CA ARG A 102 13.58 18.26 37.89
C ARG A 102 13.56 18.99 36.56
N ASP A 103 12.55 18.71 35.75
CA ASP A 103 12.20 19.47 34.54
C ASP A 103 11.34 20.71 34.88
N LEU A 104 10.73 21.37 33.87
CA LEU A 104 9.89 22.55 34.11
C LEU A 104 8.55 22.25 34.79
N ASP A 105 7.98 21.06 34.57
CA ASP A 105 6.75 20.61 35.21
C ASP A 105 7.02 20.01 36.61
N GLY A 106 8.30 19.86 36.95
CA GLY A 106 8.77 19.33 38.23
C GLY A 106 8.78 17.80 38.28
N GLU A 107 8.53 17.12 37.16
CA GLU A 107 8.71 15.67 37.06
C GLU A 107 10.20 15.33 37.29
N THR A 108 10.44 14.12 37.79
CA THR A 108 11.80 13.54 37.92
C THR A 108 12.00 12.40 36.92
N PRO A 109 13.22 11.90 36.68
CA PRO A 109 13.44 10.69 35.88
C PRO A 109 12.62 9.50 36.36
N LEU A 110 12.31 9.40 37.65
CA LEU A 110 11.43 8.37 38.20
C LEU A 110 9.95 8.57 37.82
N HIS A 111 9.45 9.80 37.67
CA HIS A 111 8.12 10.05 37.08
C HIS A 111 8.09 9.63 35.61
N TRP A 112 9.14 9.97 34.85
CA TRP A 112 9.27 9.62 33.44
C TRP A 112 9.33 8.10 33.23
N ALA A 113 10.18 7.41 34.01
CA ALA A 113 10.20 5.94 34.04
C ALA A 113 8.84 5.37 34.43
N ALA A 114 8.24 5.85 35.53
CA ALA A 114 6.97 5.34 36.03
C ALA A 114 5.83 5.48 35.02
N GLY A 115 5.70 6.61 34.32
CA GLY A 115 4.61 6.82 33.35
C GLY A 115 4.87 6.26 31.96
N ARG A 116 6.13 6.24 31.49
CA ARG A 116 6.46 6.06 30.07
C ARG A 116 7.31 4.82 29.77
N ASN A 117 8.03 4.27 30.75
CA ASN A 117 8.88 3.09 30.56
C ASN A 117 8.17 1.79 30.94
N ARG A 118 8.11 0.84 30.00
CA ARG A 118 7.45 -0.44 30.25
C ARG A 118 8.35 -1.47 30.94
N ASN A 119 9.65 -1.22 31.07
CA ASN A 119 10.58 -2.08 31.79
C ASN A 119 10.57 -1.73 33.30
N PRO A 120 10.00 -2.58 34.17
CA PRO A 120 10.05 -2.36 35.61
C PRO A 120 11.48 -2.28 36.17
N ALA A 121 12.48 -2.96 35.60
CA ALA A 121 13.85 -2.98 36.15
C ALA A 121 14.43 -1.57 36.38
N VAL A 122 14.15 -0.63 35.46
CA VAL A 122 14.58 0.78 35.55
C VAL A 122 14.05 1.51 36.80
N ILE A 123 12.87 1.13 37.31
CA ILE A 123 12.34 1.69 38.57
C ILE A 123 13.22 1.25 39.74
N ALA A 124 13.64 -0.02 39.78
CA ALA A 124 14.51 -0.51 40.84
C ALA A 124 15.89 0.16 40.79
N GLU A 125 16.50 0.29 39.61
CA GLU A 125 17.79 0.97 39.46
C GLU A 125 17.77 2.41 39.98
N LEU A 126 16.76 3.21 39.59
CA LEU A 126 16.63 4.59 40.03
C LEU A 126 16.49 4.68 41.56
N VAL A 127 15.70 3.77 42.16
CA VAL A 127 15.49 3.71 43.61
C VAL A 127 16.74 3.23 44.36
N GLU A 128 17.49 2.27 43.81
CA GLU A 128 18.79 1.85 44.34
C GLU A 128 19.85 2.96 44.26
N ALA A 129 19.78 3.80 43.21
CA ALA A 129 20.59 5.01 43.09
C ALA A 129 20.12 6.18 43.98
N GLY A 130 19.01 6.01 44.71
CA GLY A 130 18.53 6.94 45.73
C GLY A 130 17.43 7.91 45.28
N ALA A 131 16.71 7.64 44.18
CA ALA A 131 15.55 8.42 43.75
C ALA A 131 14.47 8.51 44.84
N ASP A 132 13.86 9.69 45.00
CA ASP A 132 12.73 9.87 45.91
C ASP A 132 11.45 9.29 45.30
N LEU A 133 11.08 8.08 45.74
CA LEU A 133 9.83 7.38 45.45
C LEU A 133 8.55 8.24 45.64
N ASN A 134 8.62 9.27 46.48
CA ASN A 134 7.51 10.13 46.86
C ASN A 134 7.71 11.58 46.44
N ALA A 135 8.69 11.84 45.55
CA ALA A 135 8.90 13.15 44.95
C ALA A 135 7.58 13.68 44.37
N ARG A 136 7.25 14.94 44.65
CA ARG A 136 6.06 15.58 44.11
C ARG A 136 6.39 16.51 42.96
N ASP A 137 5.67 16.43 41.84
CA ASP A 137 5.76 17.38 40.72
C ASP A 137 5.05 18.72 41.04
N SER A 138 4.87 19.60 40.04
CA SER A 138 4.19 20.89 40.21
C SER A 138 2.66 20.80 40.41
N GLU A 139 2.03 19.66 40.10
CA GLU A 139 0.61 19.38 40.38
C GLU A 139 0.41 18.50 41.63
N GLY A 140 1.49 18.15 42.33
CA GLY A 140 1.47 17.26 43.49
C GLY A 140 1.36 15.77 43.15
N ASN A 141 1.48 15.37 41.89
CA ASN A 141 1.60 13.96 41.49
C ASN A 141 2.89 13.37 42.06
N THR A 142 2.90 12.05 42.28
CA THR A 142 4.09 11.26 42.62
C THR A 142 4.40 10.29 41.49
N PRO A 143 5.55 9.59 41.47
CA PRO A 143 5.80 8.53 40.48
C PRO A 143 4.68 7.48 40.43
N LEU A 144 4.04 7.18 41.56
CA LEU A 144 2.88 6.28 41.61
C LEU A 144 1.64 6.85 40.88
N HIS A 145 1.41 8.17 40.90
CA HIS A 145 0.40 8.81 40.05
C HIS A 145 0.81 8.73 38.55
N ALA A 146 2.08 9.00 38.23
CA ALA A 146 2.56 8.93 36.84
C ALA A 146 2.35 7.53 36.23
N SER A 147 2.52 6.48 37.03
CA SER A 147 2.28 5.08 36.63
C SER A 147 0.89 4.78 36.05
N TRP A 148 -0.10 5.63 36.33
CA TRP A 148 -1.44 5.49 35.77
C TRP A 148 -1.47 5.62 34.25
N SER A 149 -0.52 6.32 33.64
CA SER A 149 -0.37 6.44 32.18
C SER A 149 0.38 5.26 31.54
N ASN A 150 1.03 4.41 32.35
CA ASN A 150 1.90 3.35 31.85
C ASN A 150 1.12 2.11 31.44
N THR A 151 1.26 1.68 30.19
CA THR A 151 0.55 0.49 29.70
C THR A 151 0.92 -0.79 30.46
N ASN A 152 2.11 -0.88 31.09
CA ASN A 152 2.50 -2.04 31.90
C ASN A 152 2.17 -1.86 33.40
N PRO A 153 1.14 -2.52 33.96
CA PRO A 153 0.78 -2.43 35.39
C PRO A 153 1.88 -2.93 36.34
N ALA A 154 2.84 -3.73 35.89
CA ALA A 154 3.95 -4.21 36.75
C ALA A 154 4.76 -3.05 37.35
N VAL A 155 4.83 -1.90 36.67
CA VAL A 155 5.51 -0.69 37.15
C VAL A 155 4.83 -0.12 38.40
N ALA A 156 3.49 -0.09 38.44
CA ALA A 156 2.74 0.35 39.61
C ALA A 156 2.89 -0.61 40.79
N HIS A 157 2.87 -1.93 40.53
CA HIS A 157 3.10 -2.95 41.56
C HIS A 157 4.49 -2.84 42.18
N GLN A 158 5.52 -2.71 41.35
CA GLN A 158 6.90 -2.61 41.82
C GLN A 158 7.17 -1.32 42.60
N LEU A 159 6.57 -0.18 42.22
CA LEU A 159 6.64 1.05 43.03
C LEU A 159 6.08 0.82 44.44
N LEU A 160 4.97 0.10 44.56
CA LEU A 160 4.38 -0.27 45.85
C LEU A 160 5.25 -1.28 46.63
N GLU A 161 5.83 -2.28 45.95
CA GLU A 161 6.76 -3.25 46.55
C GLU A 161 8.05 -2.60 47.08
N LEU A 162 8.56 -1.58 46.38
CA LEU A 162 9.70 -0.76 46.79
C LEU A 162 9.35 0.26 47.89
N GLY A 163 8.07 0.39 48.25
CA GLY A 163 7.62 1.22 49.37
C GLY A 163 7.23 2.66 49.03
N ALA A 164 6.80 2.93 47.78
CA ALA A 164 6.09 4.17 47.46
C ALA A 164 4.85 4.34 48.36
N ASP A 165 4.63 5.56 48.86
CA ASP A 165 3.49 5.86 49.72
C ASP A 165 2.18 5.85 48.90
N PRO A 166 1.21 4.97 49.21
CA PRO A 166 -0.06 4.89 48.50
C PRO A 166 -1.03 6.04 48.87
N THR A 167 -0.75 6.79 49.94
CA THR A 167 -1.69 7.76 50.55
C THR A 167 -1.67 9.22 50.04
N PRO A 168 -0.64 9.76 49.34
CA PRO A 168 -0.62 11.16 48.91
C PRO A 168 -1.79 11.50 47.99
N VAL A 169 -2.29 12.74 48.12
CA VAL A 169 -3.37 13.26 47.28
C VAL A 169 -2.86 14.45 46.48
N ASN A 170 -2.90 14.39 45.14
CA ASN A 170 -2.48 15.48 44.25
C ASN A 170 -3.44 16.69 44.27
N ASP A 171 -3.09 17.77 43.59
CA ASP A 171 -3.88 19.01 43.59
C ASP A 171 -5.22 18.87 42.85
N SER A 172 -5.38 17.83 42.02
CA SER A 172 -6.67 17.39 41.46
C SER A 172 -7.56 16.63 42.45
N GLY A 173 -7.09 16.33 43.66
CA GLY A 173 -7.83 15.54 44.65
C GLY A 173 -7.79 14.03 44.42
N ARG A 174 -6.84 13.51 43.64
CA ARG A 174 -6.65 12.08 43.36
C ARG A 174 -5.63 11.47 44.33
N VAL A 175 -5.93 10.29 44.87
CA VAL A 175 -5.06 9.47 45.74
C VAL A 175 -4.02 8.76 44.88
N ALA A 176 -2.78 8.64 45.33
CA ALA A 176 -1.69 8.05 44.54
C ALA A 176 -1.95 6.59 44.13
N ASN A 177 -2.49 5.78 45.05
CA ASN A 177 -2.73 4.36 44.84
C ASN A 177 -3.74 4.08 43.71
N PRO A 178 -3.32 3.48 42.58
CA PRO A 178 -4.25 3.11 41.50
C PRO A 178 -5.22 1.99 41.89
N MET A 179 -4.94 1.23 42.96
CA MET A 179 -5.84 0.23 43.55
C MET A 179 -6.71 0.79 44.69
N ASP A 180 -6.85 2.12 44.85
CA ASP A 180 -7.79 2.69 45.80
C ASP A 180 -9.25 2.46 45.34
N CYS A 181 -10.15 2.17 46.28
CA CYS A 181 -11.54 1.83 45.97
C CYS A 181 -12.36 3.02 45.43
N SER A 182 -11.86 4.25 45.52
CA SER A 182 -12.44 5.40 44.79
C SER A 182 -12.30 5.28 43.26
N TYR A 183 -11.41 4.41 42.77
CA TYR A 183 -11.21 4.12 41.35
C TYR A 183 -11.91 2.84 40.87
N TRP A 184 -12.70 2.18 41.73
CA TRP A 184 -13.30 0.85 41.53
C TRP A 184 -13.91 0.58 40.15
N ASN A 185 -14.66 1.53 39.59
CA ASN A 185 -15.30 1.42 38.27
C ASN A 185 -14.54 2.18 37.17
N THR A 186 -13.21 2.26 37.25
CA THR A 186 -12.39 2.98 36.27
C THR A 186 -11.31 2.09 35.65
N GLU A 187 -10.85 2.46 34.45
CA GLU A 187 -9.71 1.80 33.79
C GLU A 187 -8.44 1.81 34.67
N VAL A 188 -8.22 2.85 35.49
CA VAL A 188 -7.05 2.96 36.38
C VAL A 188 -6.99 1.77 37.33
N PHE A 189 -8.09 1.48 38.04
CA PHE A 189 -8.17 0.32 38.92
C PHE A 189 -8.08 -0.98 38.12
N ALA A 190 -8.87 -1.12 37.06
CA ALA A 190 -8.98 -2.37 36.31
C ALA A 190 -7.66 -2.84 35.67
N ARG A 191 -6.75 -1.92 35.29
CA ARG A 191 -5.44 -2.27 34.74
C ARG A 191 -4.47 -2.88 35.74
N VAL A 192 -4.48 -2.41 36.99
CA VAL A 192 -3.59 -2.85 38.08
C VAL A 192 -4.29 -3.74 39.11
N ALA A 193 -5.57 -4.05 38.93
CA ALA A 193 -6.36 -4.78 39.91
C ALA A 193 -5.74 -6.14 40.20
N THR A 194 -5.52 -6.43 41.47
CA THR A 194 -5.24 -7.79 41.96
C THR A 194 -6.52 -8.40 42.52
N ALA A 195 -6.59 -9.73 42.58
CA ALA A 195 -7.68 -10.44 43.23
C ALA A 195 -7.82 -10.02 44.71
N HIS A 196 -6.70 -9.72 45.38
CA HIS A 196 -6.69 -9.22 46.76
C HIS A 196 -7.29 -7.82 46.89
N ALA A 197 -6.85 -6.85 46.09
CA ALA A 197 -7.41 -5.49 46.10
C ALA A 197 -8.90 -5.49 45.70
N THR A 198 -9.26 -6.33 44.73
CA THR A 198 -10.65 -6.51 44.28
C THR A 198 -11.54 -7.01 45.42
N ALA A 199 -11.12 -8.07 46.12
CA ALA A 199 -11.83 -8.60 47.28
C ALA A 199 -11.90 -7.59 48.43
N ALA A 200 -10.85 -6.79 48.65
CA ALA A 200 -10.83 -5.75 49.67
C ALA A 200 -11.85 -4.64 49.41
N CYS A 201 -11.96 -4.14 48.18
CA CYS A 201 -12.96 -3.12 47.82
C CYS A 201 -14.40 -3.65 47.90
N LEU A 202 -14.64 -4.89 47.47
CA LEU A 202 -15.93 -5.56 47.64
C LEU A 202 -16.30 -5.70 49.13
N ALA A 203 -15.35 -6.11 49.98
CA ALA A 203 -15.55 -6.17 51.42
C ALA A 203 -15.76 -4.79 52.08
N ALA A 204 -15.23 -3.72 51.48
CA ALA A 204 -15.49 -2.34 51.88
C ALA A 204 -16.87 -1.82 51.43
N GLY A 205 -17.63 -2.61 50.65
CA GLY A 205 -18.97 -2.27 50.18
C GLY A 205 -19.04 -1.64 48.78
N ALA A 206 -18.00 -1.81 47.95
CA ALA A 206 -18.06 -1.41 46.55
C ALA A 206 -19.14 -2.21 45.80
N ASP A 207 -19.94 -1.54 44.96
CA ASP A 207 -20.96 -2.19 44.15
C ASP A 207 -20.30 -2.96 42.99
N VAL A 208 -20.40 -4.30 43.04
CA VAL A 208 -19.85 -5.21 42.03
C VAL A 208 -20.38 -4.94 40.62
N ASN A 209 -21.55 -4.29 40.50
CA ASN A 209 -22.20 -3.94 39.24
C ASN A 209 -22.26 -2.41 39.00
N ALA A 210 -21.42 -1.63 39.70
CA ALA A 210 -21.24 -0.21 39.44
C ALA A 210 -20.96 0.05 37.95
N ARG A 211 -21.53 1.11 37.38
CA ARG A 211 -21.29 1.53 35.99
C ARG A 211 -20.48 2.82 35.93
N ASP A 212 -19.60 2.93 34.95
CA ASP A 212 -18.94 4.18 34.59
C ASP A 212 -19.78 5.01 33.60
N GLU A 213 -19.20 6.07 33.03
CA GLU A 213 -19.86 6.93 32.04
C GLU A 213 -20.13 6.21 30.70
N ASP A 214 -19.41 5.12 30.41
CA ASP A 214 -19.52 4.31 29.19
C ASP A 214 -20.32 3.00 29.39
N GLU A 215 -21.01 2.90 30.52
CA GLU A 215 -21.78 1.73 30.98
C GLU A 215 -20.97 0.45 31.25
N TYR A 216 -19.63 0.53 31.35
CA TYR A 216 -18.80 -0.59 31.75
C TYR A 216 -18.94 -0.89 33.25
N THR A 217 -18.97 -2.18 33.58
CA THR A 217 -18.88 -2.70 34.95
C THR A 217 -17.44 -3.11 35.28
N PRO A 218 -17.07 -3.27 36.57
CA PRO A 218 -15.78 -3.81 36.97
C PRO A 218 -15.41 -5.13 36.25
N LEU A 219 -16.40 -6.00 36.00
CA LEU A 219 -16.19 -7.24 35.24
C LEU A 219 -15.83 -6.98 33.77
N LEU A 220 -16.54 -6.06 33.11
CA LEU A 220 -16.24 -5.67 31.73
C LEU A 220 -14.84 -5.04 31.63
N LEU A 221 -14.52 -4.10 32.52
CA LEU A 221 -13.20 -3.45 32.57
C LEU A 221 -12.07 -4.46 32.87
N ALA A 222 -12.29 -5.41 33.79
CA ALA A 222 -11.32 -6.47 34.10
C ALA A 222 -11.03 -7.35 32.87
N THR A 223 -12.05 -7.74 32.09
CA THR A 223 -11.85 -8.50 30.85
C THR A 223 -11.20 -7.69 29.72
N LEU A 224 -11.46 -6.38 29.65
CA LEU A 224 -10.90 -5.50 28.62
C LEU A 224 -9.43 -5.12 28.91
N HIS A 225 -9.09 -4.83 30.17
CA HIS A 225 -7.80 -4.23 30.53
C HIS A 225 -6.93 -5.04 31.51
N GLY A 226 -7.54 -5.83 32.41
CA GLY A 226 -6.81 -6.47 33.51
C GLY A 226 -5.74 -7.42 32.99
N GLY A 227 -4.46 -7.20 33.30
CA GLY A 227 -3.36 -8.00 32.77
C GLY A 227 -2.83 -7.56 31.40
N ALA A 228 -2.80 -6.25 31.12
CA ALA A 228 -2.05 -5.66 30.01
C ALA A 228 -0.54 -5.49 30.33
N GLY A 229 0.09 -6.46 31.02
CA GLY A 229 1.47 -6.31 31.52
C GLY A 229 2.26 -7.60 31.57
N THR A 230 3.48 -7.54 31.04
CA THR A 230 4.54 -8.57 31.00
C THR A 230 4.24 -9.90 30.28
N GLY A 231 5.24 -10.39 29.56
CA GLY A 231 5.24 -11.74 29.01
C GLY A 231 5.44 -12.78 30.11
N GLY A 232 4.73 -13.91 30.03
CA GLY A 232 4.99 -15.11 30.83
C GLY A 232 4.03 -15.40 32.00
N GLY A 233 3.15 -14.47 32.41
CA GLY A 233 2.26 -14.73 33.55
C GLY A 233 0.93 -13.96 33.64
N SER A 234 0.65 -13.00 32.77
CA SER A 234 -0.43 -12.02 32.98
C SER A 234 -1.88 -12.55 32.90
N GLY A 235 -2.09 -13.72 32.31
CA GLY A 235 -3.42 -14.32 32.18
C GLY A 235 -4.01 -14.83 33.51
N THR A 236 -3.17 -15.17 34.50
CA THR A 236 -3.65 -15.75 35.77
C THR A 236 -4.30 -14.70 36.67
N GLU A 237 -3.67 -13.53 36.83
CA GLU A 237 -4.20 -12.48 37.72
C GLU A 237 -5.51 -11.89 37.19
N MET A 238 -5.61 -11.67 35.87
CA MET A 238 -6.88 -11.29 35.23
C MET A 238 -7.98 -12.32 35.52
N THR A 239 -7.66 -13.61 35.36
CA THR A 239 -8.62 -14.70 35.62
C THR A 239 -9.02 -14.73 37.09
N ALA A 240 -8.10 -14.45 38.02
CA ALA A 240 -8.38 -14.37 39.44
C ALA A 240 -9.29 -13.17 39.80
N VAL A 241 -9.05 -11.98 39.25
CA VAL A 241 -9.93 -10.81 39.40
C VAL A 241 -11.33 -11.09 38.84
N VAL A 242 -11.42 -11.66 37.63
CA VAL A 242 -12.68 -12.07 37.01
C VAL A 242 -13.42 -13.07 37.91
N THR A 243 -12.72 -14.07 38.46
CA THR A 243 -13.31 -15.07 39.36
C THR A 243 -13.86 -14.43 40.63
N VAL A 244 -13.10 -13.55 41.30
CA VAL A 244 -13.56 -12.82 42.50
C VAL A 244 -14.80 -11.97 42.22
N LEU A 245 -14.87 -11.30 41.07
CA LEU A 245 -16.04 -10.51 40.67
C LEU A 245 -17.27 -11.41 40.43
N LEU A 246 -17.10 -12.55 39.77
CA LEU A 246 -18.18 -13.52 39.53
C LEU A 246 -18.68 -14.16 40.84
N GLU A 247 -17.78 -14.55 41.75
CA GLU A 247 -18.11 -15.05 43.09
C GLU A 247 -18.87 -14.00 43.93
N ALA A 248 -18.56 -12.72 43.75
CA ALA A 248 -19.25 -11.60 44.40
C ALA A 248 -20.60 -11.23 43.75
N GLY A 249 -21.02 -11.91 42.68
CA GLY A 249 -22.31 -11.68 42.02
C GLY A 249 -22.30 -10.58 40.95
N ALA A 250 -21.18 -10.39 40.25
CA ALA A 250 -21.15 -9.61 39.02
C ALA A 250 -22.16 -10.16 37.99
N ASP A 251 -22.89 -9.27 37.30
CA ASP A 251 -23.73 -9.64 36.16
C ASP A 251 -22.83 -10.01 34.98
N VAL A 252 -22.63 -11.31 34.80
CA VAL A 252 -21.84 -11.90 33.71
C VAL A 252 -22.34 -11.50 32.31
N ASN A 253 -23.62 -11.10 32.20
CA ASN A 253 -24.27 -10.69 30.96
C ASN A 253 -24.48 -9.17 30.86
N ALA A 254 -23.83 -8.40 31.74
CA ALA A 254 -23.77 -6.95 31.65
C ALA A 254 -23.23 -6.50 30.28
N ARG A 255 -23.73 -5.36 29.83
CA ARG A 255 -23.40 -4.75 28.54
C ARG A 255 -23.00 -3.29 28.73
N ALA A 256 -21.86 -2.92 28.13
CA ALA A 256 -21.43 -1.54 27.95
C ALA A 256 -22.17 -0.85 26.77
N ASN A 257 -21.88 0.42 26.51
CA ASN A 257 -22.43 1.21 25.41
C ASN A 257 -22.35 0.52 24.02
N VAL A 258 -21.27 -0.24 23.76
CA VAL A 258 -21.05 -0.97 22.49
C VAL A 258 -21.80 -2.32 22.44
N ARG A 259 -22.62 -2.62 23.46
CA ARG A 259 -23.33 -3.90 23.70
C ARG A 259 -22.44 -5.14 23.85
N ASN A 260 -21.12 -4.97 23.89
CA ASN A 260 -20.15 -5.99 24.26
C ASN A 260 -20.45 -6.52 25.67
N THR A 261 -20.22 -7.82 25.86
CA THR A 261 -20.23 -8.49 27.17
C THR A 261 -18.80 -8.86 27.57
N ALA A 262 -18.59 -9.25 28.83
CA ALA A 262 -17.29 -9.71 29.32
C ALA A 262 -16.73 -10.87 28.47
N LEU A 263 -17.62 -11.75 27.97
CA LEU A 263 -17.28 -12.85 27.09
C LEU A 263 -16.77 -12.40 25.71
N HIS A 264 -17.24 -11.26 25.15
CA HIS A 264 -16.68 -10.72 23.91
C HIS A 264 -15.23 -10.24 24.11
N HIS A 265 -14.98 -9.54 25.22
CA HIS A 265 -13.64 -9.03 25.54
C HIS A 265 -12.65 -10.17 25.83
N ALA A 266 -13.05 -11.16 26.62
CA ALA A 266 -12.23 -12.35 26.87
C ALA A 266 -11.98 -13.17 25.58
N ALA A 267 -12.99 -13.30 24.71
CA ALA A 267 -12.85 -13.99 23.43
C ALA A 267 -11.91 -13.26 22.45
N ALA A 268 -11.89 -11.93 22.45
CA ALA A 268 -10.93 -11.14 21.67
C ALA A 268 -9.47 -11.23 22.19
N GLY A 269 -9.24 -11.80 23.37
CA GLY A 269 -7.92 -11.92 23.98
C GLY A 269 -7.24 -10.57 24.22
N LYS A 270 -5.90 -10.60 24.35
CA LYS A 270 -5.07 -9.41 24.54
C LYS A 270 -4.13 -9.22 23.37
N ARG A 271 -3.87 -7.96 23.00
CA ARG A 271 -2.71 -7.59 22.18
C ARG A 271 -1.63 -7.05 23.09
N VAL A 272 -0.56 -7.82 23.29
CA VAL A 272 0.59 -7.43 24.10
C VAL A 272 1.70 -6.98 23.15
N GLU A 273 2.10 -5.72 23.25
CA GLU A 273 3.22 -5.19 22.47
C GLU A 273 4.53 -5.63 23.15
N THR A 274 5.26 -6.53 22.49
CA THR A 274 6.60 -6.94 22.92
C THR A 274 7.62 -5.85 22.60
N ALA A 275 8.83 -5.98 23.14
CA ALA A 275 9.98 -5.27 22.59
C ALA A 275 10.01 -5.44 21.05
N TRP A 276 10.41 -4.37 20.34
CA TRP A 276 10.40 -4.26 18.86
C TRP A 276 9.04 -4.02 18.17
N ASN A 277 8.03 -3.45 18.86
CA ASN A 277 6.75 -3.02 18.25
C ASN A 277 6.02 -4.18 17.52
N ARG A 278 6.22 -5.41 18.02
CA ARG A 278 5.54 -6.62 17.57
C ARG A 278 4.42 -6.91 18.57
N TYR A 279 3.20 -7.01 18.09
CA TYR A 279 2.04 -7.28 18.93
C TYR A 279 1.77 -8.78 18.91
N ASP A 280 2.12 -9.46 19.99
CA ASP A 280 1.77 -10.86 20.19
C ASP A 280 0.37 -10.93 20.80
N HIS A 281 -0.46 -11.81 20.25
CA HIS A 281 -1.80 -12.07 20.74
C HIS A 281 -1.72 -13.10 21.89
N VAL A 282 -2.27 -12.75 23.05
CA VAL A 282 -2.35 -13.63 24.22
C VAL A 282 -3.80 -14.03 24.42
N GLU A 283 -4.07 -15.33 24.25
CA GLU A 283 -5.38 -15.93 24.49
C GLU A 283 -5.76 -15.88 25.98
N THR A 284 -7.07 -15.88 26.27
CA THR A 284 -7.56 -15.90 27.67
C THR A 284 -8.55 -17.04 27.96
N PRO A 285 -8.21 -18.30 27.59
CA PRO A 285 -9.12 -19.44 27.68
C PRO A 285 -9.65 -19.68 29.10
N ALA A 286 -8.82 -19.46 30.12
CA ALA A 286 -9.23 -19.60 31.53
C ALA A 286 -10.32 -18.58 31.95
N ALA A 287 -10.27 -17.35 31.44
CA ALA A 287 -11.29 -16.34 31.69
C ALA A 287 -12.58 -16.63 30.89
N VAL A 288 -12.45 -17.08 29.64
CA VAL A 288 -13.59 -17.56 28.84
C VAL A 288 -14.30 -18.72 29.54
N ALA A 289 -13.55 -19.71 30.03
CA ALA A 289 -14.09 -20.83 30.80
C ALA A 289 -14.81 -20.38 32.09
N ALA A 290 -14.22 -19.45 32.85
CA ALA A 290 -14.83 -18.92 34.07
C ALA A 290 -16.16 -18.18 33.78
N LEU A 291 -16.19 -17.37 32.72
CA LEU A 291 -17.39 -16.65 32.28
C LEU A 291 -18.50 -17.62 31.82
N LEU A 292 -18.15 -18.62 31.01
CA LEU A 292 -19.10 -19.65 30.56
C LEU A 292 -19.65 -20.46 31.75
N ALA A 293 -18.80 -20.86 32.70
CA ALA A 293 -19.21 -21.55 33.92
C ALA A 293 -20.15 -20.71 34.81
N ALA A 294 -19.98 -19.38 34.80
CA ALA A 294 -20.87 -18.43 35.48
C ALA A 294 -22.18 -18.11 34.71
N GLY A 295 -22.37 -18.66 33.51
CA GLY A 295 -23.59 -18.47 32.72
C GLY A 295 -23.56 -17.29 31.74
N ALA A 296 -22.39 -16.94 31.20
CA ALA A 296 -22.28 -16.00 30.09
C ALA A 296 -23.07 -16.50 28.85
N ASP A 297 -23.81 -15.59 28.22
CA ASP A 297 -24.53 -15.83 26.97
C ASP A 297 -23.54 -15.97 25.81
N ILE A 298 -23.25 -17.22 25.45
CA ILE A 298 -22.38 -17.59 24.32
C ILE A 298 -22.91 -17.11 22.96
N HIS A 299 -24.21 -16.80 22.88
CA HIS A 299 -24.86 -16.26 21.68
C HIS A 299 -25.10 -14.75 21.77
N ALA A 300 -24.51 -14.07 22.76
CA ALA A 300 -24.61 -12.61 22.87
C ALA A 300 -24.19 -11.93 21.56
N ARG A 301 -24.73 -10.73 21.33
CA ARG A 301 -24.55 -9.94 20.12
C ARG A 301 -24.23 -8.49 20.48
N ASP A 302 -23.12 -7.96 19.96
CA ASP A 302 -22.69 -6.57 20.13
C ASP A 302 -23.54 -5.57 19.28
N LEU A 303 -23.06 -4.35 19.06
CA LEU A 303 -23.72 -3.38 18.16
C LEU A 303 -23.61 -3.75 16.68
N ASN A 304 -22.52 -4.40 16.28
CA ASN A 304 -22.26 -4.83 14.91
C ASN A 304 -22.89 -6.20 14.61
N GLY A 305 -23.46 -6.87 15.60
CA GLY A 305 -24.03 -8.21 15.45
C GLY A 305 -23.01 -9.34 15.57
N ASN A 306 -21.78 -9.05 15.98
CA ASN A 306 -20.79 -10.10 16.24
C ASN A 306 -21.18 -10.90 17.48
N SER A 307 -20.83 -12.18 17.47
CA SER A 307 -20.84 -13.05 18.66
C SER A 307 -19.43 -13.15 19.27
N PRO A 308 -19.27 -13.70 20.49
CA PRO A 308 -17.93 -13.99 21.03
C PRO A 308 -17.05 -14.82 20.08
N LEU A 309 -17.64 -15.75 19.32
CA LEU A 309 -16.91 -16.57 18.33
C LEU A 309 -16.37 -15.73 17.16
N HIS A 310 -17.06 -14.66 16.73
CA HIS A 310 -16.54 -13.71 15.75
C HIS A 310 -15.30 -12.96 16.27
N HIS A 311 -15.35 -12.52 17.53
CA HIS A 311 -14.23 -11.83 18.17
C HIS A 311 -13.02 -12.76 18.33
N ALA A 312 -13.22 -14.01 18.77
CA ALA A 312 -12.14 -15.02 18.84
C ALA A 312 -11.52 -15.33 17.47
N ALA A 313 -12.35 -15.56 16.45
CA ALA A 313 -11.90 -15.83 15.09
C ALA A 313 -11.13 -14.64 14.47
N SER A 314 -11.52 -13.40 14.78
CA SER A 314 -10.83 -12.18 14.34
C SER A 314 -9.51 -11.91 15.07
N ALA A 315 -9.33 -12.47 16.28
CA ALA A 315 -8.25 -12.11 17.20
C ALA A 315 -7.15 -13.15 17.36
N GLU A 316 -7.05 -14.11 16.43
CA GLU A 316 -5.99 -15.13 16.39
C GLU A 316 -6.03 -16.16 17.55
N GLY A 317 -7.16 -16.29 18.26
CA GLY A 317 -7.31 -17.19 19.42
C GLY A 317 -7.74 -18.62 19.07
N VAL A 318 -6.78 -19.52 18.89
CA VAL A 318 -6.99 -20.92 18.45
C VAL A 318 -7.69 -21.76 19.54
N GLU A 319 -7.16 -21.74 20.76
CA GLU A 319 -7.75 -22.47 21.91
C GLU A 319 -9.13 -21.90 22.27
N THR A 320 -9.25 -20.59 22.17
CA THR A 320 -10.49 -19.85 22.47
C THR A 320 -11.61 -20.16 21.47
N VAL A 321 -11.30 -20.27 20.17
CA VAL A 321 -12.26 -20.72 19.14
C VAL A 321 -12.74 -22.15 19.43
N ALA A 322 -11.82 -23.08 19.70
CA ALA A 322 -12.17 -24.47 20.01
C ALA A 322 -13.08 -24.56 21.25
N MET A 323 -12.73 -23.87 22.34
CA MET A 323 -13.53 -23.85 23.57
C MET A 323 -14.95 -23.28 23.36
N LEU A 324 -15.09 -22.22 22.56
CA LEU A 324 -16.41 -21.66 22.25
C LEU A 324 -17.26 -22.63 21.41
N LEU A 325 -16.67 -23.34 20.46
CA LEU A 325 -17.37 -24.35 19.67
C LEU A 325 -17.81 -25.55 20.54
N GLU A 326 -16.93 -26.06 21.41
CA GLU A 326 -17.26 -27.13 22.38
C GLU A 326 -18.38 -26.72 23.35
N ALA A 327 -18.41 -25.45 23.76
CA ALA A 327 -19.47 -24.87 24.58
C ALA A 327 -20.79 -24.58 23.80
N GLY A 328 -20.84 -24.88 22.50
CA GLY A 328 -22.03 -24.77 21.67
C GLY A 328 -22.23 -23.42 20.99
N ALA A 329 -21.17 -22.65 20.75
CA ALA A 329 -21.27 -21.41 19.98
C ALA A 329 -21.83 -21.65 18.57
N ASP A 330 -22.65 -20.71 18.11
CA ASP A 330 -23.27 -20.75 16.79
C ASP A 330 -22.21 -20.44 15.70
N ILE A 331 -21.74 -21.50 15.04
CA ILE A 331 -20.72 -21.45 13.98
C ILE A 331 -21.21 -20.74 12.70
N HIS A 332 -22.53 -20.69 12.48
CA HIS A 332 -23.17 -19.98 11.38
C HIS A 332 -23.77 -18.64 11.81
N ALA A 333 -23.37 -18.13 12.99
CA ALA A 333 -23.75 -16.81 13.45
C ALA A 333 -23.37 -15.77 12.38
N ARG A 334 -24.26 -14.81 12.16
CA ARG A 334 -24.05 -13.70 11.22
C ARG A 334 -24.15 -12.36 11.91
N ASP A 335 -23.24 -11.46 11.54
CA ASP A 335 -23.21 -10.07 11.96
C ASP A 335 -24.11 -9.16 11.09
N THR A 336 -23.99 -7.85 11.22
CA THR A 336 -24.77 -6.86 10.45
C THR A 336 -24.27 -6.63 9.02
N GLU A 337 -23.06 -7.08 8.66
CA GLU A 337 -22.59 -7.17 7.26
C GLU A 337 -22.77 -8.58 6.68
N GLY A 338 -23.38 -9.49 7.45
CA GLY A 338 -23.55 -10.89 7.09
C GLY A 338 -22.26 -11.72 7.14
N GLU A 339 -21.18 -11.19 7.72
CA GLU A 339 -19.96 -11.94 7.99
C GLU A 339 -20.26 -13.10 8.95
N THR A 340 -19.52 -14.20 8.78
CA THR A 340 -19.51 -15.35 9.70
C THR A 340 -18.17 -15.39 10.44
N PRO A 341 -18.01 -16.18 11.53
CA PRO A 341 -16.72 -16.33 12.18
C PRO A 341 -15.60 -16.78 11.22
N LEU A 342 -15.92 -17.66 10.26
CA LEU A 342 -14.97 -18.12 9.24
C LEU A 342 -14.55 -16.99 8.28
N LEU A 343 -15.49 -16.14 7.85
CA LEU A 343 -15.17 -14.96 7.02
C LEU A 343 -14.30 -13.94 7.77
N MET A 344 -14.54 -13.73 9.07
CA MET A 344 -13.70 -12.86 9.90
C MET A 344 -12.29 -13.43 10.13
N ALA A 345 -12.16 -14.75 10.29
CA ALA A 345 -10.86 -15.41 10.38
C ALA A 345 -9.99 -15.14 9.14
N ALA A 346 -10.58 -15.06 7.94
CA ALA A 346 -9.84 -14.76 6.71
C ALA A 346 -9.40 -13.30 6.54
N GLU A 347 -9.92 -12.34 7.31
CA GLU A 347 -9.48 -10.93 7.24
C GLU A 347 -8.17 -10.70 8.01
N ARG A 348 -7.95 -11.41 9.13
CA ARG A 348 -6.83 -11.18 10.05
C ARG A 348 -5.98 -12.42 10.35
N GLY A 349 -6.55 -13.61 10.22
CA GLY A 349 -5.98 -14.90 10.63
C GLY A 349 -4.85 -15.46 9.76
N PHE A 350 -4.20 -14.68 8.89
CA PHE A 350 -3.04 -15.14 8.11
C PHE A 350 -1.85 -15.58 8.98
N ARG A 351 -1.80 -15.12 10.25
CA ARG A 351 -0.86 -15.64 11.26
C ARG A 351 -1.27 -17.01 11.83
N LYS A 352 -2.58 -17.33 11.85
CA LYS A 352 -3.16 -18.51 12.49
C LYS A 352 -4.21 -19.22 11.59
N PRO A 353 -3.80 -19.83 10.46
CA PRO A 353 -4.73 -20.55 9.60
C PRO A 353 -5.33 -21.80 10.24
N GLU A 354 -4.81 -22.25 11.39
CA GLU A 354 -5.39 -23.31 12.20
C GLU A 354 -6.84 -22.97 12.63
N ILE A 355 -7.20 -21.69 12.72
CA ILE A 355 -8.58 -21.24 12.99
C ILE A 355 -9.52 -21.58 11.82
N LEU A 356 -9.04 -21.48 10.58
CA LEU A 356 -9.83 -21.83 9.39
C LEU A 356 -10.09 -23.33 9.33
N GLU A 357 -9.10 -24.14 9.72
CA GLU A 357 -9.25 -25.60 9.85
C GLU A 357 -10.27 -25.96 10.94
N ILE A 358 -10.10 -25.44 12.16
CA ILE A 358 -11.02 -25.74 13.27
C ILE A 358 -12.46 -25.36 12.92
N LEU A 359 -12.69 -24.20 12.29
CA LEU A 359 -14.03 -23.78 11.86
C LEU A 359 -14.56 -24.65 10.71
N GLY A 360 -13.74 -24.97 9.71
CA GLY A 360 -14.13 -25.84 8.60
C GLY A 360 -14.47 -27.27 9.04
N GLU A 361 -13.61 -27.89 9.85
CA GLU A 361 -13.81 -29.24 10.40
C GLU A 361 -15.00 -29.31 11.37
N ALA A 362 -15.28 -28.22 12.11
CA ALA A 362 -16.49 -28.09 12.93
C ALA A 362 -17.78 -27.86 12.11
N GLY A 363 -17.68 -27.75 10.78
CA GLY A 363 -18.82 -27.69 9.86
C GLY A 363 -19.24 -26.28 9.44
N ALA A 364 -18.38 -25.27 9.56
CA ALA A 364 -18.63 -23.97 8.94
C ALA A 364 -18.75 -24.12 7.41
N ASP A 365 -19.72 -23.44 6.80
CA ASP A 365 -19.84 -23.43 5.34
C ASP A 365 -18.73 -22.53 4.76
N VAL A 366 -17.75 -23.16 4.11
CA VAL A 366 -16.61 -22.48 3.46
C VAL A 366 -17.03 -21.66 2.24
N ASN A 367 -18.21 -21.89 1.68
CA ASN A 367 -18.74 -21.16 0.53
C ASN A 367 -19.77 -20.10 0.93
N ASP A 368 -19.98 -19.90 2.24
CA ASP A 368 -20.95 -18.95 2.76
C ASP A 368 -20.56 -17.50 2.41
N ARG A 369 -21.57 -16.67 2.15
CA ARG A 369 -21.39 -15.30 1.64
C ARG A 369 -21.87 -14.23 2.62
N ASN A 370 -21.11 -13.15 2.74
CA ASN A 370 -21.56 -11.89 3.39
C ASN A 370 -22.54 -11.09 2.51
N GLU A 371 -23.03 -9.95 3.00
CA GLU A 371 -23.91 -9.05 2.22
C GLU A 371 -23.21 -8.43 0.99
N ARG A 372 -21.87 -8.36 0.96
CA ARG A 372 -21.08 -7.98 -0.23
C ARG A 372 -21.04 -9.09 -1.30
N GLY A 373 -21.46 -10.32 -0.98
CA GLY A 373 -21.43 -11.49 -1.87
C GLY A 373 -20.07 -12.17 -1.97
N GLU A 374 -19.20 -11.96 -0.98
CA GLU A 374 -17.82 -12.44 -0.91
C GLU A 374 -17.74 -13.73 -0.08
N THR A 375 -16.92 -14.68 -0.53
CA THR A 375 -16.59 -15.93 0.19
C THR A 375 -15.30 -15.80 0.99
N VAL A 376 -14.99 -16.79 1.85
CA VAL A 376 -13.73 -16.86 2.61
C VAL A 376 -12.51 -16.83 1.67
N LEU A 377 -12.54 -17.61 0.59
CA LEU A 377 -11.46 -17.70 -0.40
C LEU A 377 -11.22 -16.36 -1.12
N GLU A 378 -12.28 -15.63 -1.48
CA GLU A 378 -12.19 -14.28 -2.06
C GLU A 378 -11.70 -13.21 -1.08
N ARG A 379 -11.93 -13.40 0.22
CA ARG A 379 -11.36 -12.54 1.28
C ARG A 379 -9.86 -12.82 1.40
N THR A 380 -9.46 -14.08 1.56
CA THR A 380 -8.06 -14.53 1.65
C THR A 380 -7.21 -14.00 0.49
N LEU A 381 -7.68 -14.14 -0.75
CA LEU A 381 -6.93 -13.72 -1.94
C LEU A 381 -6.64 -12.21 -2.01
N ARG A 382 -7.48 -11.35 -1.38
CA ARG A 382 -7.31 -9.89 -1.43
C ARG A 382 -6.15 -9.35 -0.62
N TYR A 383 -5.67 -10.10 0.38
CA TYR A 383 -4.60 -9.67 1.27
C TYR A 383 -3.35 -10.52 0.99
N PRO A 384 -2.40 -10.02 0.19
CA PRO A 384 -1.20 -10.78 -0.13
C PRO A 384 -0.36 -11.03 1.13
N THR A 385 -0.04 -12.29 1.38
CA THR A 385 0.79 -12.73 2.52
C THR A 385 1.70 -13.88 2.09
N ASP A 386 2.82 -14.06 2.78
CA ASP A 386 3.82 -15.09 2.47
C ASP A 386 3.26 -16.53 2.61
N ARG A 387 2.14 -16.71 3.31
CA ARG A 387 1.43 -17.99 3.50
C ARG A 387 0.23 -18.16 2.56
N LEU A 388 0.00 -17.26 1.59
CA LEU A 388 -1.22 -17.25 0.78
C LEU A 388 -1.53 -18.60 0.11
N VAL A 389 -0.52 -19.26 -0.46
CA VAL A 389 -0.65 -20.58 -1.11
C VAL A 389 -1.09 -21.66 -0.10
N GLU A 390 -0.47 -21.70 1.09
CA GLU A 390 -0.80 -22.64 2.16
C GLU A 390 -2.26 -22.46 2.61
N VAL A 391 -2.68 -21.22 2.85
CA VAL A 391 -4.04 -20.91 3.32
C VAL A 391 -5.08 -21.22 2.25
N VAL A 392 -4.81 -20.87 0.98
CA VAL A 392 -5.70 -21.20 -0.14
C VAL A 392 -5.80 -22.72 -0.33
N GLY A 393 -4.69 -23.47 -0.27
CA GLY A 393 -4.71 -24.92 -0.33
C GLY A 393 -5.60 -25.55 0.73
N ARG A 394 -5.44 -25.15 2.01
CA ARG A 394 -6.30 -25.62 3.12
C ARG A 394 -7.78 -25.30 2.92
N LEU A 395 -8.11 -24.10 2.43
CA LEU A 395 -9.51 -23.74 2.15
C LEU A 395 -10.12 -24.60 1.03
N LEU A 396 -9.33 -24.95 0.00
CA LEU A 396 -9.75 -25.83 -1.09
C LEU A 396 -9.92 -27.28 -0.60
N ASP A 397 -9.03 -27.78 0.26
CA ASP A 397 -9.15 -29.09 0.91
C ASP A 397 -10.41 -29.19 1.80
N LEU A 398 -10.80 -28.08 2.44
CA LEU A 398 -12.06 -27.94 3.19
C LEU A 398 -13.31 -27.77 2.29
N GLY A 399 -13.15 -27.73 0.96
CA GLY A 399 -14.24 -27.70 -0.01
C GLY A 399 -14.67 -26.30 -0.50
N ALA A 400 -13.81 -25.28 -0.39
CA ALA A 400 -14.08 -23.97 -1.00
C ALA A 400 -14.11 -24.09 -2.54
N ASP A 401 -15.11 -23.49 -3.19
CA ASP A 401 -15.25 -23.55 -4.64
C ASP A 401 -14.29 -22.57 -5.33
N ALA A 402 -13.32 -23.13 -6.06
CA ALA A 402 -12.34 -22.38 -6.84
C ALA A 402 -12.95 -21.57 -8.02
N ASN A 403 -14.25 -21.72 -8.30
CA ASN A 403 -14.95 -21.13 -9.43
C ASN A 403 -15.96 -20.03 -9.09
N GLU A 404 -16.30 -19.83 -7.81
CA GLU A 404 -17.35 -18.89 -7.42
C GLU A 404 -17.02 -17.46 -7.90
N PRO A 405 -17.89 -16.80 -8.72
CA PRO A 405 -17.51 -15.58 -9.43
C PRO A 405 -17.51 -14.30 -8.59
N GLY A 406 -17.86 -14.42 -7.30
CA GLY A 406 -17.62 -13.40 -6.28
C GLY A 406 -18.20 -12.03 -6.53
N LEU A 407 -17.69 -11.02 -5.82
CA LEU A 407 -17.99 -9.61 -6.09
C LEU A 407 -17.20 -9.04 -7.29
N VAL A 408 -15.95 -9.46 -7.47
CA VAL A 408 -14.99 -8.84 -8.41
C VAL A 408 -14.60 -9.78 -9.56
N SER A 409 -14.10 -10.97 -9.26
CA SER A 409 -13.73 -12.00 -10.24
C SER A 409 -13.43 -13.34 -9.53
N PRO A 410 -13.63 -14.49 -10.19
CA PRO A 410 -13.25 -15.80 -9.65
C PRO A 410 -11.79 -15.88 -9.15
N PRO A 411 -11.47 -16.82 -8.23
CA PRO A 411 -10.15 -17.03 -7.66
C PRO A 411 -8.99 -17.02 -8.67
N LEU A 412 -9.11 -17.78 -9.77
CA LEU A 412 -8.05 -17.90 -10.76
C LEU A 412 -7.72 -16.59 -11.49
N HIS A 413 -8.69 -15.67 -11.63
CA HIS A 413 -8.42 -14.32 -12.15
C HIS A 413 -7.58 -13.48 -11.18
N HIS A 414 -7.64 -13.75 -9.87
CA HIS A 414 -6.84 -13.04 -8.89
C HIS A 414 -5.36 -13.43 -9.03
N ALA A 415 -5.07 -14.74 -8.95
CA ALA A 415 -3.72 -15.28 -9.15
C ALA A 415 -3.14 -14.86 -10.52
N ALA A 416 -3.96 -14.87 -11.57
CA ALA A 416 -3.57 -14.42 -12.91
C ALA A 416 -3.20 -12.93 -13.03
N ARG A 417 -3.34 -12.09 -11.98
CA ARG A 417 -2.90 -10.67 -12.02
C ARG A 417 -1.44 -10.47 -11.61
N SER A 418 -0.81 -11.47 -11.01
CA SER A 418 0.61 -11.44 -10.64
C SER A 418 1.53 -11.83 -11.81
N ASP A 419 2.83 -11.57 -11.68
CA ASP A 419 3.86 -11.96 -12.67
C ASP A 419 4.40 -13.37 -12.35
N ASP A 420 4.35 -13.78 -11.07
CA ASP A 420 5.07 -14.93 -10.52
C ASP A 420 4.24 -15.89 -9.62
N ASP A 421 2.92 -15.70 -9.47
CA ASP A 421 1.99 -16.55 -8.68
C ASP A 421 1.74 -17.96 -9.30
N PHE A 422 2.75 -18.60 -9.88
CA PHE A 422 2.66 -19.91 -10.55
C PHE A 422 2.12 -21.02 -9.63
N GLU A 423 2.55 -21.01 -8.36
CA GLU A 423 2.16 -22.03 -7.38
C GLU A 423 0.68 -21.89 -6.98
N LEU A 424 0.20 -20.65 -6.79
CA LEU A 424 -1.21 -20.37 -6.53
C LEU A 424 -2.09 -20.74 -7.74
N ILE A 425 -1.62 -20.49 -8.97
CA ILE A 425 -2.29 -20.92 -10.20
C ILE A 425 -2.37 -22.46 -10.26
N ALA A 426 -1.29 -23.16 -9.94
CA ALA A 426 -1.27 -24.63 -9.93
C ALA A 426 -2.26 -25.19 -8.90
N VAL A 427 -2.20 -24.72 -7.64
CA VAL A 427 -3.11 -25.14 -6.56
C VAL A 427 -4.59 -24.91 -6.93
N LEU A 428 -4.93 -23.77 -7.53
CA LEU A 428 -6.30 -23.49 -7.97
C LEU A 428 -6.74 -24.41 -9.13
N LEU A 429 -5.86 -24.68 -10.10
CA LEU A 429 -6.17 -25.57 -11.23
C LEU A 429 -6.30 -27.05 -10.79
N ASP A 430 -5.43 -27.51 -9.90
CA ASP A 430 -5.48 -28.86 -9.33
C ASP A 430 -6.76 -29.07 -8.50
N ALA A 431 -7.26 -28.03 -7.83
CA ALA A 431 -8.56 -28.00 -7.16
C ALA A 431 -9.77 -27.82 -8.11
N GLY A 432 -9.55 -27.80 -9.43
CA GLY A 432 -10.63 -27.76 -10.43
C GLY A 432 -11.14 -26.37 -10.79
N ALA A 433 -10.33 -25.31 -10.65
CA ALA A 433 -10.65 -24.00 -11.22
C ALA A 433 -10.75 -24.07 -12.75
N ASP A 434 -11.83 -23.51 -13.31
CA ASP A 434 -12.02 -23.37 -14.74
C ASP A 434 -11.04 -22.34 -15.31
N VAL A 435 -10.04 -22.84 -16.04
CA VAL A 435 -9.05 -22.06 -16.79
C VAL A 435 -9.69 -21.06 -17.77
N ASN A 436 -10.96 -21.27 -18.16
CA ASN A 436 -11.76 -20.42 -19.03
C ASN A 436 -12.90 -19.68 -18.32
N GLY A 437 -13.00 -19.80 -16.99
CA GLY A 437 -14.10 -19.26 -16.18
C GLY A 437 -14.36 -17.77 -16.43
N ARG A 438 -15.62 -17.39 -16.62
CA ARG A 438 -15.98 -16.01 -16.98
C ARG A 438 -16.38 -15.20 -15.75
N SER A 439 -15.74 -14.06 -15.53
CA SER A 439 -16.13 -13.10 -14.48
C SER A 439 -17.46 -12.40 -14.81
N ARG A 440 -17.99 -11.58 -13.89
CA ARG A 440 -19.19 -10.74 -14.08
C ARG A 440 -19.15 -9.80 -15.31
N ALA A 441 -17.99 -9.61 -15.94
CA ALA A 441 -17.81 -8.83 -17.17
C ALA A 441 -17.38 -9.70 -18.38
N GLY A 442 -17.57 -11.03 -18.28
CA GLY A 442 -17.27 -11.99 -19.33
C GLY A 442 -15.78 -12.30 -19.53
N ARG A 443 -14.90 -11.74 -18.69
CA ARG A 443 -13.44 -11.87 -18.84
C ARG A 443 -12.99 -13.23 -18.32
N SER A 444 -12.16 -13.95 -19.09
CA SER A 444 -11.45 -15.17 -18.63
C SER A 444 -10.21 -14.84 -17.78
N PRO A 445 -9.59 -15.79 -17.05
CA PRO A 445 -8.35 -15.55 -16.31
C PRO A 445 -7.23 -15.00 -17.20
N LEU A 446 -7.14 -15.49 -18.44
CA LEU A 446 -6.17 -15.01 -19.42
C LEU A 446 -6.35 -13.52 -19.79
N HIS A 447 -7.56 -12.95 -19.67
CA HIS A 447 -7.74 -11.50 -19.81
C HIS A 447 -7.14 -10.71 -18.62
N ALA A 448 -7.07 -11.30 -17.43
CA ALA A 448 -6.43 -10.69 -16.27
C ALA A 448 -4.89 -10.73 -16.42
N ALA A 449 -4.34 -11.90 -16.77
CA ALA A 449 -2.92 -12.08 -17.11
C ALA A 449 -2.45 -11.14 -18.21
N ALA A 450 -3.20 -11.07 -19.32
CA ALA A 450 -2.91 -10.13 -20.39
C ALA A 450 -2.87 -8.65 -19.96
N SER A 451 -3.65 -8.27 -18.94
CA SER A 451 -3.80 -6.87 -18.51
C SER A 451 -2.71 -6.40 -17.52
N ILE A 452 -2.24 -7.27 -16.62
CA ILE A 452 -1.40 -6.86 -15.47
C ILE A 452 -0.30 -7.87 -15.15
N GLY A 453 -0.59 -9.17 -15.25
CA GLY A 453 0.35 -10.24 -14.88
C GLY A 453 1.46 -10.49 -15.90
N GLY A 454 2.03 -11.68 -15.88
CA GLY A 454 3.26 -12.01 -16.62
C GLY A 454 3.10 -12.70 -17.98
N PRO A 455 4.11 -12.62 -18.87
CA PRO A 455 4.21 -13.51 -20.03
C PRO A 455 4.38 -14.97 -19.60
N GLY A 456 5.02 -15.23 -18.45
CA GLY A 456 5.10 -16.57 -17.84
C GLY A 456 3.73 -17.08 -17.42
N VAL A 457 2.95 -16.27 -16.70
CA VAL A 457 1.56 -16.61 -16.29
C VAL A 457 0.65 -16.84 -17.51
N ILE A 458 0.81 -16.04 -18.58
CA ILE A 458 0.14 -16.28 -19.87
C ILE A 458 0.49 -17.67 -20.42
N ALA A 459 1.79 -18.02 -20.47
CA ALA A 459 2.23 -19.32 -20.96
C ALA A 459 1.70 -20.49 -20.09
N ALA A 460 1.68 -20.33 -18.77
CA ALA A 460 1.15 -21.32 -17.84
C ALA A 460 -0.36 -21.56 -18.04
N LEU A 461 -1.16 -20.49 -18.12
CA LEU A 461 -2.60 -20.59 -18.38
C LEU A 461 -2.90 -21.21 -19.75
N VAL A 462 -2.14 -20.84 -20.79
CA VAL A 462 -2.30 -21.43 -22.13
C VAL A 462 -1.92 -22.91 -22.13
N ALA A 463 -0.85 -23.31 -21.43
CA ALA A 463 -0.48 -24.72 -21.25
C ALA A 463 -1.56 -25.51 -20.49
N ALA A 464 -2.28 -24.87 -19.56
CA ALA A 464 -3.43 -25.43 -18.87
C ALA A 464 -4.74 -25.42 -19.70
N GLY A 465 -4.72 -24.96 -20.95
CA GLY A 465 -5.88 -25.00 -21.86
C GLY A 465 -6.71 -23.70 -21.93
N ALA A 466 -6.15 -22.55 -21.54
CA ALA A 466 -6.82 -21.27 -21.68
C ALA A 466 -7.11 -20.90 -23.15
N GLU A 467 -8.34 -20.47 -23.42
CA GLU A 467 -8.78 -19.96 -24.70
C GLU A 467 -8.13 -18.60 -25.01
N VAL A 468 -7.04 -18.64 -25.78
CA VAL A 468 -6.26 -17.47 -26.23
C VAL A 468 -7.11 -16.38 -26.88
N ASN A 469 -8.19 -16.79 -27.56
CA ASN A 469 -9.10 -15.91 -28.30
C ASN A 469 -10.50 -15.78 -27.67
N ALA A 470 -10.64 -16.15 -26.38
CA ALA A 470 -11.87 -15.92 -25.61
C ALA A 470 -12.32 -14.45 -25.72
N ARG A 471 -13.63 -14.21 -25.72
CA ARG A 471 -14.20 -12.85 -25.81
C ARG A 471 -14.91 -12.45 -24.52
N ASP A 472 -14.60 -11.26 -24.02
CA ASP A 472 -15.37 -10.61 -22.96
C ASP A 472 -16.70 -10.04 -23.48
N ASP A 473 -17.54 -9.53 -22.57
CA ASP A 473 -18.88 -9.05 -22.93
C ASP A 473 -18.89 -7.75 -23.76
N ARG A 474 -17.71 -7.18 -24.08
CA ARG A 474 -17.49 -6.09 -25.05
C ARG A 474 -16.83 -6.57 -26.34
N GLY A 475 -16.76 -7.89 -26.53
CA GLY A 475 -16.10 -8.54 -27.65
C GLY A 475 -14.57 -8.41 -27.68
N ARG A 476 -13.92 -7.94 -26.59
CA ARG A 476 -12.45 -7.87 -26.51
C ARG A 476 -11.87 -9.26 -26.25
N THR A 477 -10.67 -9.49 -26.75
CA THR A 477 -9.85 -10.69 -26.48
C THR A 477 -8.72 -10.36 -25.48
N PRO A 478 -8.01 -11.34 -24.90
CA PRO A 478 -6.84 -11.09 -24.05
C PRO A 478 -5.81 -10.13 -24.70
N LEU A 479 -5.52 -10.30 -26.01
CA LEU A 479 -4.61 -9.44 -26.76
C LEU A 479 -5.03 -7.96 -26.74
N HIS A 480 -6.33 -7.67 -26.81
CA HIS A 480 -6.84 -6.31 -26.66
C HIS A 480 -6.58 -5.73 -25.26
N GLY A 481 -6.59 -6.57 -24.22
CA GLY A 481 -6.22 -6.20 -22.86
C GLY A 481 -4.75 -5.79 -22.74
N ALA A 482 -3.83 -6.59 -23.27
CA ALA A 482 -2.39 -6.27 -23.28
C ALA A 482 -2.07 -4.97 -24.04
N ILE A 483 -2.83 -4.68 -25.10
CA ILE A 483 -2.72 -3.43 -25.85
C ILE A 483 -3.29 -2.23 -25.08
N GLU A 484 -4.43 -2.39 -24.41
CA GLU A 484 -5.06 -1.35 -23.60
C GLU A 484 -4.18 -0.93 -22.41
N TRP A 485 -3.53 -1.90 -21.76
CA TRP A 485 -2.56 -1.68 -20.67
C TRP A 485 -1.12 -1.40 -21.14
N LYS A 486 -0.87 -1.42 -22.46
CA LYS A 486 0.42 -1.07 -23.09
C LYS A 486 1.59 -1.95 -22.63
N ILE A 487 1.39 -3.27 -22.57
CA ILE A 487 2.39 -4.26 -22.15
C ILE A 487 2.83 -5.12 -23.36
N PRO A 488 3.94 -4.77 -24.06
CA PRO A 488 4.35 -5.50 -25.26
C PRO A 488 4.78 -6.95 -25.01
N ALA A 489 5.33 -7.26 -23.84
CA ALA A 489 5.72 -8.63 -23.48
C ALA A 489 4.52 -9.57 -23.45
N ASN A 490 3.43 -9.15 -22.80
CA ASN A 490 2.18 -9.93 -22.72
C ASN A 490 1.52 -10.07 -24.09
N ALA A 491 1.55 -9.02 -24.91
CA ALA A 491 1.06 -9.10 -26.28
C ALA A 491 1.89 -10.05 -27.16
N ALA A 492 3.23 -10.04 -27.01
CA ALA A 492 4.11 -10.98 -27.70
C ALA A 492 3.84 -12.43 -27.28
N ALA A 493 3.76 -12.71 -25.98
CA ALA A 493 3.43 -14.05 -25.46
C ALA A 493 2.06 -14.55 -25.96
N LEU A 494 1.05 -13.67 -26.04
CA LEU A 494 -0.27 -14.01 -26.60
C LEU A 494 -0.20 -14.28 -28.11
N ILE A 495 0.58 -13.51 -28.86
CA ILE A 495 0.80 -13.73 -30.30
C ILE A 495 1.52 -15.08 -30.53
N GLU A 496 2.54 -15.39 -29.75
CA GLU A 496 3.25 -16.68 -29.77
C GLU A 496 2.32 -17.85 -29.40
N ALA A 497 1.36 -17.62 -28.49
CA ALA A 497 0.28 -18.55 -28.15
C ALA A 497 -0.83 -18.64 -29.22
N GLY A 498 -0.78 -17.89 -30.32
CA GLY A 498 -1.77 -17.94 -31.40
C GLY A 498 -2.97 -16.99 -31.26
N ALA A 499 -2.78 -15.83 -30.63
CA ALA A 499 -3.81 -14.80 -30.58
C ALA A 499 -4.14 -14.21 -31.97
N ASP A 500 -5.44 -14.05 -32.24
CA ASP A 500 -5.96 -13.47 -33.48
C ASP A 500 -5.68 -11.96 -33.54
N VAL A 501 -4.66 -11.59 -34.32
CA VAL A 501 -4.26 -10.20 -34.58
C VAL A 501 -5.26 -9.41 -35.44
N HIS A 502 -6.33 -10.05 -35.93
CA HIS A 502 -7.42 -9.44 -36.68
C HIS A 502 -8.74 -9.37 -35.89
N ALA A 503 -8.79 -9.86 -34.66
CA ALA A 503 -10.02 -9.97 -33.86
C ALA A 503 -10.75 -8.62 -33.72
N LEU A 504 -12.03 -8.55 -34.09
CA LEU A 504 -12.80 -7.30 -34.05
C LEU A 504 -13.55 -7.11 -32.74
N ILE A 505 -13.44 -5.94 -32.10
CA ILE A 505 -14.33 -5.49 -31.01
C ILE A 505 -15.63 -4.86 -31.58
N GLU A 506 -16.58 -4.46 -30.73
CA GLU A 506 -17.89 -3.87 -31.14
C GLU A 506 -17.80 -2.72 -32.17
N ASP A 507 -16.84 -1.81 -32.03
CA ASP A 507 -16.57 -0.70 -32.96
C ASP A 507 -15.98 -1.16 -34.33
N GLY A 508 -15.72 -2.46 -34.51
CA GLY A 508 -15.01 -3.02 -35.66
C GLY A 508 -13.49 -2.73 -35.64
N ASN A 509 -12.94 -2.27 -34.52
CA ASN A 509 -11.50 -2.03 -34.40
C ASN A 509 -10.75 -3.36 -34.23
N THR A 510 -9.65 -3.55 -34.96
CA THR A 510 -8.67 -4.63 -34.73
C THR A 510 -7.70 -4.27 -33.58
N PRO A 511 -6.87 -5.23 -33.10
CA PRO A 511 -5.76 -4.95 -32.18
C PRO A 511 -4.88 -3.77 -32.63
N LEU A 512 -4.59 -3.69 -33.93
CA LEU A 512 -3.76 -2.61 -34.51
C LEU A 512 -4.44 -1.24 -34.46
N HIS A 513 -5.77 -1.17 -34.60
CA HIS A 513 -6.53 0.06 -34.36
C HIS A 513 -6.49 0.50 -32.89
N MET A 514 -6.49 -0.45 -31.94
CA MET A 514 -6.35 -0.13 -30.51
C MET A 514 -4.94 0.36 -30.17
N ALA A 515 -3.89 -0.27 -30.72
CA ALA A 515 -2.51 0.19 -30.56
C ALA A 515 -2.32 1.63 -31.09
N ALA A 516 -3.01 1.98 -32.18
CA ALA A 516 -3.03 3.33 -32.75
C ALA A 516 -3.83 4.37 -31.92
N LYS A 517 -4.63 3.97 -30.93
CA LYS A 517 -5.63 4.85 -30.29
C LYS A 517 -5.09 5.79 -29.22
N TRP A 518 -4.13 5.35 -28.40
CA TRP A 518 -3.81 6.03 -27.14
C TRP A 518 -2.33 6.41 -27.04
N PRO A 519 -1.93 7.69 -27.22
CA PRO A 519 -0.60 8.13 -26.80
C PRO A 519 -0.44 8.01 -25.28
N ARG A 520 0.72 7.54 -24.80
CA ARG A 520 1.03 7.58 -23.35
C ARG A 520 0.86 9.00 -22.80
N ARG A 521 0.07 9.12 -21.72
CA ARG A 521 0.26 10.18 -20.73
C ARG A 521 1.38 9.70 -19.78
N PHE A 522 2.23 10.63 -19.33
CA PHE A 522 3.43 10.43 -18.50
C PHE A 522 4.71 9.91 -19.19
N GLY A 523 5.83 10.58 -18.90
CA GLY A 523 7.15 9.95 -18.71
C GLY A 523 8.06 9.70 -19.92
N SER A 524 8.72 10.76 -20.40
CA SER A 524 10.07 10.78 -21.03
C SER A 524 10.80 9.46 -21.42
N ARG A 525 11.06 9.29 -22.73
CA ARG A 525 12.42 9.19 -23.32
C ARG A 525 12.32 9.21 -24.86
N GLU A 526 13.36 9.68 -25.54
CA GLU A 526 13.34 9.81 -27.01
C GLU A 526 13.86 8.57 -27.76
N ASP A 527 14.34 7.56 -27.05
CA ASP A 527 15.00 6.37 -27.57
C ASP A 527 14.07 5.37 -28.29
N ASP A 528 14.64 4.54 -29.17
CA ASP A 528 13.93 3.67 -30.15
C ASP A 528 13.06 2.55 -29.54
N GLN A 529 13.10 2.35 -28.22
CA GLN A 529 12.39 1.29 -27.50
C GLN A 529 11.05 1.76 -26.95
N ARG A 530 10.28 2.55 -27.73
CA ARG A 530 8.96 3.02 -27.30
C ARG A 530 7.98 1.83 -27.31
N PRO A 531 7.39 1.44 -26.16
CA PRO A 531 6.51 0.27 -26.08
C PRO A 531 5.27 0.40 -26.98
N ASP A 532 4.79 1.63 -27.19
CA ASP A 532 3.65 1.94 -28.05
C ASP A 532 3.96 1.64 -29.55
N THR A 533 5.20 1.82 -30.02
CA THR A 533 5.61 1.42 -31.38
C THR A 533 6.05 -0.03 -31.48
N LEU A 534 6.66 -0.58 -30.42
CA LEU A 534 6.97 -2.02 -30.34
C LEU A 534 5.69 -2.87 -30.49
N MET A 535 4.59 -2.46 -29.87
CA MET A 535 3.28 -3.10 -30.03
C MET A 535 2.83 -3.16 -31.50
N VAL A 536 2.95 -2.05 -32.23
CA VAL A 536 2.61 -1.94 -33.66
C VAL A 536 3.53 -2.82 -34.51
N ILE A 537 4.83 -2.88 -34.18
CA ILE A 537 5.80 -3.75 -34.87
C ILE A 537 5.44 -5.21 -34.68
N SER A 538 5.19 -5.65 -33.45
CA SER A 538 4.86 -7.05 -33.14
C SER A 538 3.57 -7.50 -33.83
N LEU A 539 2.53 -6.66 -33.82
CA LEU A 539 1.27 -6.97 -34.51
C LEU A 539 1.44 -7.12 -36.03
N VAL A 540 2.15 -6.19 -36.68
CA VAL A 540 2.36 -6.25 -38.14
C VAL A 540 3.31 -7.40 -38.52
N ALA A 541 4.34 -7.68 -37.72
CA ALA A 541 5.22 -8.83 -37.90
C ALA A 541 4.47 -10.17 -37.76
N ALA A 542 3.45 -10.22 -36.91
CA ALA A 542 2.53 -11.34 -36.76
C ALA A 542 1.41 -11.40 -37.83
N GLY A 543 1.44 -10.52 -38.85
CA GLY A 543 0.53 -10.55 -39.99
C GLY A 543 -0.67 -9.60 -39.92
N ALA A 544 -0.76 -8.72 -38.91
CA ALA A 544 -1.86 -7.76 -38.84
C ALA A 544 -1.90 -6.84 -40.08
N ASP A 545 -3.05 -6.76 -40.73
CA ASP A 545 -3.26 -5.87 -41.88
C ASP A 545 -3.16 -4.40 -41.46
N VAL A 546 -2.09 -3.75 -41.93
CA VAL A 546 -1.75 -2.35 -41.66
C VAL A 546 -2.81 -1.37 -42.19
N ASN A 547 -3.61 -1.80 -43.16
CA ASN A 547 -4.66 -1.03 -43.83
C ASN A 547 -6.09 -1.55 -43.53
N ALA A 548 -6.25 -2.42 -42.52
CA ALA A 548 -7.53 -2.93 -42.07
C ALA A 548 -8.54 -1.79 -41.83
N ARG A 549 -9.83 -2.02 -42.06
CA ARG A 549 -10.89 -1.00 -41.95
C ARG A 549 -11.87 -1.35 -40.83
N ASN A 550 -12.11 -0.40 -39.91
CA ASN A 550 -13.15 -0.55 -38.87
C ASN A 550 -14.57 -0.24 -39.39
N HIS A 551 -15.59 -0.28 -38.53
CA HIS A 551 -16.99 0.00 -38.92
C HIS A 551 -17.22 1.44 -39.44
N ARG A 552 -16.31 2.39 -39.17
CA ARG A 552 -16.32 3.74 -39.76
C ARG A 552 -15.52 3.85 -41.06
N GLY A 553 -14.96 2.73 -41.55
CA GLY A 553 -14.03 2.69 -42.66
C GLY A 553 -12.66 3.30 -42.37
N GLU A 554 -12.40 3.76 -41.13
CA GLU A 554 -11.09 4.25 -40.70
C GLU A 554 -10.08 3.09 -40.72
N THR A 555 -8.82 3.41 -41.03
CA THR A 555 -7.65 2.51 -40.88
C THR A 555 -6.89 2.84 -39.58
N PRO A 556 -5.94 2.00 -39.12
CA PRO A 556 -5.09 2.33 -37.97
C PRO A 556 -4.39 3.69 -38.11
N LEU A 557 -4.00 4.08 -39.33
CA LEU A 557 -3.38 5.38 -39.61
C LEU A 557 -4.33 6.58 -39.38
N HIS A 558 -5.63 6.42 -39.67
CA HIS A 558 -6.65 7.42 -39.32
C HIS A 558 -6.75 7.57 -37.80
N VAL A 559 -6.78 6.45 -37.07
CA VAL A 559 -6.88 6.45 -35.61
C VAL A 559 -5.64 7.07 -34.97
N ALA A 560 -4.44 6.71 -35.42
CA ALA A 560 -3.17 7.29 -34.95
C ALA A 560 -3.12 8.81 -35.19
N THR A 561 -3.51 9.25 -36.39
CA THR A 561 -3.51 10.66 -36.76
C THR A 561 -4.55 11.46 -35.95
N ARG A 562 -5.79 10.96 -35.84
CA ARG A 562 -6.86 11.63 -35.09
C ARG A 562 -6.51 11.83 -33.62
N ASN A 563 -5.76 10.89 -33.02
CA ASN A 563 -5.27 11.00 -31.64
C ASN A 563 -3.88 11.66 -31.54
N ARG A 564 -3.32 12.19 -32.64
CA ARG A 564 -2.01 12.87 -32.72
C ARG A 564 -0.83 12.02 -32.24
N HIS A 565 -0.91 10.70 -32.42
CA HIS A 565 0.10 9.74 -31.95
C HIS A 565 1.31 9.65 -32.90
N GLN A 566 2.03 10.76 -33.07
CA GLN A 566 3.07 10.93 -34.11
C GLN A 566 4.04 9.73 -34.28
N PRO A 567 4.67 9.14 -33.23
CA PRO A 567 5.58 8.00 -33.42
C PRO A 567 4.92 6.75 -34.01
N VAL A 568 3.62 6.53 -33.75
CA VAL A 568 2.85 5.41 -34.33
C VAL A 568 2.40 5.75 -35.74
N VAL A 569 2.11 7.01 -36.06
CA VAL A 569 1.90 7.47 -37.44
C VAL A 569 3.15 7.21 -38.29
N ASP A 570 4.32 7.64 -37.82
CA ASP A 570 5.60 7.42 -38.49
C ASP A 570 5.88 5.93 -38.68
N ARG A 571 5.63 5.12 -37.65
CA ARG A 571 5.87 3.67 -37.72
C ARG A 571 4.89 2.92 -38.62
N LEU A 572 3.61 3.30 -38.64
CA LEU A 572 2.62 2.72 -39.54
C LEU A 572 2.95 3.01 -41.00
N LEU A 573 3.37 4.25 -41.33
CA LEU A 573 3.82 4.60 -42.68
C LEU A 573 5.05 3.79 -43.10
N ALA A 574 6.06 3.66 -42.22
CA ALA A 574 7.23 2.82 -42.45
C ALA A 574 6.92 1.31 -42.55
N LEU A 575 5.71 0.89 -42.19
CA LEU A 575 5.19 -0.48 -42.31
C LEU A 575 4.17 -0.63 -43.45
N GLY A 576 4.05 0.36 -44.35
CA GLY A 576 3.20 0.28 -45.54
C GLY A 576 1.74 0.73 -45.36
N ALA A 577 1.43 1.50 -44.32
CA ALA A 577 0.11 2.13 -44.20
C ALA A 577 -0.13 3.14 -45.34
N ASP A 578 -1.29 3.04 -46.00
CA ASP A 578 -1.69 3.92 -47.09
C ASP A 578 -2.12 5.30 -46.55
N PRO A 579 -1.38 6.39 -46.85
CA PRO A 579 -1.74 7.75 -46.44
C PRO A 579 -2.96 8.32 -47.19
N LEU A 580 -3.42 7.63 -48.25
CA LEU A 580 -4.53 8.04 -49.12
C LEU A 580 -5.83 7.31 -48.83
N ALA A 581 -5.79 6.23 -48.04
CA ALA A 581 -6.94 5.39 -47.75
C ALA A 581 -8.11 6.26 -47.26
N ALA A 582 -9.24 6.25 -47.95
CA ALA A 582 -10.40 7.04 -47.55
C ALA A 582 -11.24 6.33 -46.49
N ASP A 583 -11.63 7.02 -45.42
CA ASP A 583 -12.62 6.54 -44.44
C ASP A 583 -14.03 6.40 -45.05
N GLY A 584 -15.00 5.92 -44.27
CA GLY A 584 -16.40 5.79 -44.71
C GLY A 584 -17.11 7.10 -45.04
N LEU A 585 -16.46 8.26 -44.84
CA LEU A 585 -16.91 9.60 -45.22
C LEU A 585 -16.04 10.21 -46.33
N GLY A 586 -15.17 9.42 -46.98
CA GLY A 586 -14.33 9.86 -48.09
C GLY A 586 -13.09 10.66 -47.68
N ARG A 587 -12.71 10.66 -46.40
CA ARG A 587 -11.61 11.47 -45.85
C ARG A 587 -10.37 10.62 -45.64
N ALA A 588 -9.22 11.08 -46.11
CA ALA A 588 -7.92 10.48 -45.81
C ALA A 588 -7.48 10.77 -44.36
N PRO A 589 -6.52 10.01 -43.78
CA PRO A 589 -6.02 10.21 -42.41
C PRO A 589 -5.49 11.63 -42.15
N ARG A 590 -4.88 12.25 -43.16
CA ARG A 590 -4.15 13.53 -43.11
C ARG A 590 -3.06 13.56 -42.01
N PRO A 591 -2.08 12.64 -42.05
CA PRO A 591 -1.05 12.54 -41.01
C PRO A 591 -0.28 13.85 -40.89
N THR A 592 0.06 14.25 -39.66
CA THR A 592 0.94 15.40 -39.39
C THR A 592 2.36 15.24 -39.95
N VAL A 593 2.68 14.06 -40.51
CA VAL A 593 3.84 13.80 -41.37
C VAL A 593 3.82 14.64 -42.64
N CYS A 594 2.66 14.93 -43.23
CA CYS A 594 2.56 15.86 -44.36
C CYS A 594 2.58 17.35 -43.91
N ASN A 595 2.99 17.63 -42.67
CA ASN A 595 3.31 18.97 -42.21
C ASN A 595 4.72 19.37 -42.66
N TRP A 596 4.93 19.41 -43.98
CA TRP A 596 6.18 19.81 -44.62
C TRP A 596 6.59 21.27 -44.32
N THR A 597 5.72 22.03 -43.66
CA THR A 597 6.01 23.35 -43.13
C THR A 597 6.66 23.32 -41.73
N ARG A 598 7.03 22.14 -41.19
CA ARG A 598 7.91 21.96 -40.01
C ARG A 598 9.28 21.36 -40.36
N ARG A 599 10.33 21.85 -39.69
CA ARG A 599 11.74 21.49 -39.97
C ARG A 599 12.10 20.05 -39.58
N GLN A 600 11.58 19.59 -38.45
CA GLN A 600 11.78 18.22 -37.93
C GLN A 600 11.31 17.12 -38.89
N PHE A 601 10.37 17.40 -39.82
CA PHE A 601 9.94 16.41 -40.81
C PHE A 601 11.11 16.01 -41.73
N PHE A 602 11.78 16.97 -42.37
CA PHE A 602 12.88 16.66 -43.31
C PHE A 602 14.14 16.09 -42.67
N GLN A 603 14.28 16.23 -41.35
CA GLN A 603 15.39 15.66 -40.58
C GLN A 603 15.30 14.13 -40.44
N PHE A 604 14.08 13.56 -40.51
CA PHE A 604 13.83 12.13 -40.28
C PHE A 604 12.95 11.45 -41.35
N ALA A 605 12.44 12.19 -42.34
CA ALA A 605 11.60 11.63 -43.40
C ALA A 605 12.40 10.70 -44.34
N SER A 606 11.87 9.49 -44.57
CA SER A 606 12.34 8.63 -45.65
C SER A 606 11.86 9.16 -47.02
N TRP A 607 12.50 8.71 -48.09
CA TRP A 607 12.04 8.97 -49.46
C TRP A 607 10.58 8.54 -49.67
N GLU A 608 10.18 7.42 -49.06
CA GLU A 608 8.81 6.89 -49.13
C GLU A 608 7.81 7.78 -48.38
N SER A 609 8.18 8.36 -47.24
CA SER A 609 7.36 9.35 -46.52
C SER A 609 7.15 10.64 -47.33
N VAL A 610 8.17 11.10 -48.05
CA VAL A 610 8.06 12.25 -48.96
C VAL A 610 7.19 11.90 -50.17
N LEU A 611 7.40 10.73 -50.78
CA LEU A 611 6.62 10.27 -51.93
C LEU A 611 5.13 10.08 -51.57
N GLY A 612 4.83 9.47 -50.42
CA GLY A 612 3.47 9.27 -49.93
C GLY A 612 2.73 10.58 -49.68
N CYS A 613 3.40 11.61 -49.14
CA CYS A 613 2.80 12.93 -48.99
C CYS A 613 2.67 13.70 -50.32
N LEU A 614 3.58 13.54 -51.30
CA LEU A 614 3.39 14.05 -52.67
C LEU A 614 2.13 13.44 -53.31
N GLN A 615 1.96 12.12 -53.18
CA GLN A 615 0.79 11.40 -53.66
C GLN A 615 -0.50 11.77 -52.90
N ALA A 616 -0.38 12.23 -51.65
CA ALA A 616 -1.48 12.78 -50.85
C ALA A 616 -1.91 14.20 -51.24
N GLY A 617 -1.33 14.78 -52.30
CA GLY A 617 -1.61 16.14 -52.73
C GLY A 617 -1.15 17.18 -51.71
N ALA A 618 -0.11 16.89 -50.92
CA ALA A 618 0.52 17.88 -50.07
C ALA A 618 1.09 19.02 -50.92
N ASP A 619 0.77 20.26 -50.54
CA ASP A 619 1.18 21.44 -51.29
C ASP A 619 2.70 21.64 -51.20
N VAL A 620 3.38 21.39 -52.32
CA VAL A 620 4.83 21.60 -52.49
C VAL A 620 5.25 23.06 -52.34
N HIS A 621 4.31 23.99 -52.37
CA HIS A 621 4.52 25.43 -52.17
C HIS A 621 4.06 25.92 -50.78
N ALA A 622 3.60 25.04 -49.89
CA ALA A 622 3.18 25.43 -48.56
C ALA A 622 4.32 26.16 -47.79
N HIS A 623 4.02 27.30 -47.19
CA HIS A 623 5.00 28.10 -46.46
C HIS A 623 4.96 27.82 -44.96
N GLY A 624 6.13 27.64 -44.33
CA GLY A 624 6.26 27.60 -42.87
C GLY A 624 6.23 28.97 -42.20
N GLU A 625 6.30 28.98 -40.86
CA GLU A 625 6.34 30.20 -40.05
C GLU A 625 7.51 31.14 -40.43
N SER A 626 8.56 30.60 -41.04
CA SER A 626 9.72 31.31 -41.61
C SER A 626 9.60 31.68 -43.10
N GLY A 627 8.48 31.39 -43.76
CA GLY A 627 8.28 31.58 -45.20
C GLY A 627 8.94 30.53 -46.11
N GLU A 628 9.74 29.62 -45.55
CA GLU A 628 10.41 28.54 -46.27
C GLU A 628 9.41 27.54 -46.87
N THR A 629 9.72 27.01 -48.05
CA THR A 629 8.97 25.93 -48.71
C THR A 629 9.56 24.56 -48.36
N PRO A 630 8.82 23.45 -48.59
CA PRO A 630 9.32 22.08 -48.55
C PRO A 630 10.69 21.91 -49.21
N LEU A 631 10.85 22.50 -50.42
CA LEU A 631 12.08 22.40 -51.20
C LEU A 631 13.26 23.15 -50.56
N HIS A 632 13.03 24.36 -49.99
CA HIS A 632 14.08 25.11 -49.31
C HIS A 632 14.68 24.32 -48.13
N ARG A 633 13.84 23.55 -47.41
CA ARG A 633 14.28 22.75 -46.26
C ARG A 633 14.87 21.39 -46.62
N LEU A 634 14.34 20.72 -47.65
CA LEU A 634 14.97 19.52 -48.20
C LEU A 634 16.42 19.82 -48.61
N VAL A 635 16.67 21.00 -49.20
CA VAL A 635 18.01 21.45 -49.59
C VAL A 635 18.86 21.91 -48.39
N SER A 636 18.27 22.47 -47.32
CA SER A 636 19.03 22.91 -46.14
C SER A 636 19.45 21.77 -45.21
N GLU A 637 18.68 20.68 -45.15
CA GLU A 637 18.93 19.52 -44.28
C GLU A 637 19.56 18.32 -45.03
N ALA A 638 19.67 18.37 -46.36
CA ALA A 638 20.33 17.30 -47.13
C ALA A 638 21.81 17.17 -46.72
N PRO A 639 22.29 15.97 -46.35
CA PRO A 639 23.70 15.76 -46.09
C PRO A 639 24.52 16.02 -47.36
N GLN A 640 25.60 16.77 -47.22
CA GLN A 640 26.48 17.18 -48.32
C GLN A 640 26.85 15.99 -49.24
N PRO A 641 26.81 16.16 -50.56
CA PRO A 641 26.75 15.04 -51.51
C PRO A 641 28.05 14.24 -51.54
N SER A 642 28.10 13.18 -50.74
CA SER A 642 29.14 12.15 -50.82
C SER A 642 28.51 10.76 -51.02
N ARG A 643 28.23 10.48 -52.31
CA ARG A 643 27.87 9.17 -52.89
C ARG A 643 26.47 8.62 -52.57
N LEU A 644 25.49 9.01 -53.40
CA LEU A 644 24.51 8.07 -53.94
C LEU A 644 24.49 8.20 -55.49
N PRO A 645 24.43 7.08 -56.24
CA PRO A 645 24.42 7.11 -57.70
C PRO A 645 23.01 7.45 -58.21
N TRP A 646 22.92 8.46 -59.08
CA TRP A 646 21.68 8.75 -59.80
C TRP A 646 21.41 7.68 -60.87
N PRO A 647 20.20 7.13 -60.97
CA PRO A 647 19.82 6.28 -62.10
C PRO A 647 19.71 7.13 -63.37
N SER A 648 20.29 6.64 -64.47
CA SER A 648 20.32 7.34 -65.75
C SER A 648 18.94 7.34 -66.41
N PHE A 649 18.31 8.51 -66.51
CA PHE A 649 17.15 8.71 -67.38
C PHE A 649 17.58 9.36 -68.70
N GLY A 650 17.02 8.85 -69.80
CA GLY A 650 17.40 9.23 -71.16
C GLY A 650 16.96 10.65 -71.56
N GLU A 651 17.60 11.17 -72.60
CA GLU A 651 17.37 12.51 -73.14
C GLU A 651 15.96 12.73 -73.69
N PRO A 652 15.49 13.99 -73.61
CA PRO A 652 14.77 14.63 -74.70
C PRO A 652 15.53 15.87 -75.19
N GLY A 653 15.74 15.96 -76.50
CA GLY A 653 16.50 17.04 -77.13
C GLY A 653 15.71 18.32 -77.44
N ASP A 654 16.48 19.33 -77.86
CA ASP A 654 16.10 20.56 -78.60
C ASP A 654 14.92 21.42 -78.13
N TYR A 655 15.24 22.65 -77.67
CA TYR A 655 15.00 23.91 -78.42
C TYR A 655 15.69 25.13 -77.71
N PRO A 656 15.74 26.36 -78.27
CA PRO A 656 17.04 27.02 -78.48
C PRO A 656 17.32 28.31 -77.67
N LEU A 657 18.60 28.74 -77.66
CA LEU A 657 19.16 30.10 -77.88
C LEU A 657 18.35 31.34 -77.36
N ARG A 658 18.89 32.39 -76.70
CA ARG A 658 20.27 32.93 -76.55
C ARG A 658 20.32 34.09 -75.49
N PRO A 659 21.42 34.88 -75.27
CA PRO A 659 21.83 35.25 -73.91
C PRO A 659 22.04 36.76 -73.63
N GLY A 660 22.49 37.10 -72.42
CA GLY A 660 22.73 38.50 -72.00
C GLY A 660 23.90 38.75 -71.02
N HIS A 661 25.11 38.23 -71.28
CA HIS A 661 26.34 38.69 -70.59
C HIS A 661 27.43 39.15 -71.58
N ARG A 662 28.11 40.25 -71.25
CA ARG A 662 29.48 40.59 -71.70
C ARG A 662 30.31 40.87 -70.43
N ARG A 663 31.35 40.06 -70.15
CA ARG A 663 32.79 40.20 -70.57
C ARG A 663 33.49 41.36 -69.83
N VAL A 664 34.74 41.23 -69.37
CA VAL A 664 36.01 41.07 -70.13
C VAL A 664 37.05 40.28 -69.29
N CYS A 665 37.60 39.12 -69.76
CA CYS A 665 38.97 38.84 -70.31
C CYS A 665 40.17 39.14 -69.36
N ARG A 666 41.31 38.40 -69.28
CA ARG A 666 42.05 37.39 -70.13
C ARG A 666 42.81 36.39 -69.18
N GLY A 667 43.44 35.25 -69.55
CA GLY A 667 43.47 34.42 -70.78
C GLY A 667 44.86 33.85 -71.18
N ARG A 668 44.98 32.51 -71.40
CA ARG A 668 46.12 31.66 -71.96
C ARG A 668 47.17 31.08 -70.96
N SER A 669 47.78 29.88 -71.10
CA SER A 669 47.61 28.71 -72.04
C SER A 669 48.54 27.49 -71.71
N GLY A 670 48.18 26.25 -72.12
CA GLY A 670 49.06 25.04 -72.31
C GLY A 670 49.10 24.02 -71.14
N CYS A 671 48.90 22.68 -71.25
CA CYS A 671 49.45 21.59 -72.12
C CYS A 671 50.88 21.15 -71.70
N GLU A 672 51.30 19.88 -71.52
CA GLU A 672 50.79 18.52 -71.91
C GLU A 672 51.51 17.35 -71.12
N ARG A 673 50.90 16.14 -71.01
CA ARG A 673 51.44 14.72 -71.06
C ARG A 673 52.66 14.24 -70.21
N ASP A 674 53.00 12.93 -70.05
CA ASP A 674 52.28 11.62 -69.99
C ASP A 674 53.21 10.50 -69.42
N GLY A 675 52.73 9.65 -68.49
CA GLY A 675 53.12 8.23 -68.27
C GLY A 675 54.56 7.85 -67.81
N PRO A 676 54.89 6.54 -67.69
CA PRO A 676 54.02 5.35 -67.89
C PRO A 676 54.17 4.13 -66.91
N ARG A 677 53.07 3.33 -66.83
CA ARG A 677 52.97 1.84 -66.73
C ARG A 677 53.45 1.02 -65.48
N ARG A 678 52.84 -0.18 -65.33
CA ARG A 678 52.91 -1.15 -64.20
C ARG A 678 53.39 -2.55 -64.63
N GLN A 679 53.99 -3.32 -63.69
CA GLN A 679 54.02 -4.80 -63.50
C GLN A 679 54.93 -5.13 -62.27
N TYR A 680 55.00 -6.31 -61.61
CA TYR A 680 54.30 -7.60 -61.67
C TYR A 680 54.36 -8.35 -60.30
N SER A 681 53.30 -9.08 -59.91
CA SER A 681 53.21 -10.35 -59.11
C SER A 681 54.15 -10.76 -57.93
N ALA A 682 53.52 -11.46 -56.95
CA ALA A 682 53.95 -12.74 -56.27
C ALA A 682 54.45 -12.78 -54.79
N ALA A 683 53.54 -13.24 -53.91
CA ALA A 683 53.60 -14.27 -52.84
C ALA A 683 54.86 -14.60 -51.96
N LEU A 684 54.56 -14.85 -50.66
CA LEU A 684 55.07 -15.87 -49.69
C LEU A 684 55.72 -15.40 -48.36
N ARG A 685 55.17 -15.99 -47.27
CA ARG A 685 55.80 -16.44 -46.00
C ARG A 685 56.41 -15.46 -44.97
N GLY A 686 56.16 -15.80 -43.70
CA GLY A 686 57.11 -15.64 -42.59
C GLY A 686 56.65 -14.70 -41.47
N GLY A 687 56.30 -15.26 -40.30
CA GLY A 687 56.02 -14.48 -39.09
C GLY A 687 57.21 -14.45 -38.12
N LYS A 688 57.06 -13.69 -37.02
CA LYS A 688 57.75 -13.90 -35.73
C LYS A 688 57.16 -13.02 -34.64
N ASP A 689 57.01 -13.57 -33.45
CA ASP A 689 56.70 -12.84 -32.22
C ASP A 689 57.87 -11.97 -31.75
N LEU A 690 57.55 -10.94 -30.97
CA LEU A 690 58.46 -10.37 -29.96
C LEU A 690 57.64 -9.85 -28.77
N GLN A 691 58.00 -10.30 -27.57
CA GLN A 691 57.34 -10.03 -26.29
C GLN A 691 57.96 -8.83 -25.53
N LEU A 692 57.52 -8.68 -24.27
CA LEU A 692 58.06 -7.96 -23.10
C LEU A 692 57.25 -6.68 -22.75
N ASP A 693 56.78 -6.43 -21.52
CA ASP A 693 56.97 -7.12 -20.22
C ASP A 693 55.78 -6.93 -19.23
N ARG A 694 55.77 -7.69 -18.12
CA ARG A 694 54.93 -7.50 -16.89
C ARG A 694 55.86 -7.01 -15.71
N PRO A 695 55.53 -7.00 -14.40
CA PRO A 695 54.27 -7.19 -13.62
C PRO A 695 54.04 -6.20 -12.44
N CYS A 696 52.98 -6.48 -11.63
CA CYS A 696 52.77 -6.23 -10.17
C CYS A 696 51.43 -5.55 -9.84
N ARG A 697 50.71 -5.80 -8.74
CA ARG A 697 50.47 -6.98 -7.86
C ARG A 697 49.36 -6.57 -6.86
N ALA A 698 48.61 -7.54 -6.34
CA ALA A 698 47.38 -7.42 -5.54
C ALA A 698 47.40 -6.59 -4.23
N GLY A 699 46.20 -6.20 -3.78
CA GLY A 699 45.83 -5.71 -2.43
C GLY A 699 44.32 -5.92 -2.18
N THR A 700 43.89 -6.17 -0.93
CA THR A 700 42.60 -6.83 -0.56
C THR A 700 41.63 -5.97 0.27
N SER A 701 40.39 -6.46 0.45
CA SER A 701 39.31 -6.03 1.39
C SER A 701 38.57 -4.72 1.07
N GLY A 702 37.27 -4.53 1.39
CA GLY A 702 36.23 -5.45 1.90
C GLY A 702 34.92 -4.69 2.27
N GLY A 703 33.82 -5.41 2.56
CA GLY A 703 32.63 -4.89 3.29
C GLY A 703 31.54 -4.13 2.52
N GLY A 704 30.28 -4.23 3.00
CA GLY A 704 29.07 -3.56 2.48
C GLY A 704 28.24 -4.44 1.52
N GLY A 705 27.02 -4.89 1.82
CA GLY A 705 25.99 -4.28 2.67
C GLY A 705 25.29 -3.19 1.85
N GLY A 706 24.06 -3.33 1.35
CA GLY A 706 22.99 -4.23 1.77
C GLY A 706 21.94 -3.45 2.55
N SER A 707 21.27 -2.50 1.89
CA SER A 707 20.10 -1.82 2.46
C SER A 707 19.05 -1.56 1.38
N GLU A 708 17.85 -2.00 1.68
CA GLU A 708 16.68 -1.96 0.80
C GLU A 708 16.04 -0.58 0.84
N ARG A 709 15.36 -0.18 -0.24
CA ARG A 709 14.53 1.04 -0.24
C ARG A 709 13.07 0.65 0.03
N PRO A 710 12.39 1.30 1.00
CA PRO A 710 11.01 0.94 1.33
C PRO A 710 10.06 1.25 0.16
N ARG A 711 9.23 0.26 -0.19
CA ARG A 711 8.14 0.40 -1.16
C ARG A 711 7.01 1.21 -0.51
N GLN A 712 6.55 2.29 -1.14
CA GLN A 712 5.38 3.04 -0.66
C GLN A 712 4.05 2.42 -1.16
N PRO A 713 2.98 2.46 -0.35
CA PRO A 713 1.70 1.83 -0.66
C PRO A 713 0.88 2.60 -1.71
N TRP A 714 0.09 1.85 -2.48
CA TRP A 714 -0.72 2.38 -3.57
C TRP A 714 -2.06 2.93 -3.06
N TRP A 715 -2.42 4.14 -3.48
CA TRP A 715 -3.72 4.75 -3.19
C TRP A 715 -4.75 4.48 -4.30
N ASN A 716 -5.91 3.96 -3.91
CA ASN A 716 -7.08 3.81 -4.78
C ASN A 716 -7.66 5.19 -5.13
N ALA A 717 -7.73 5.51 -6.43
CA ALA A 717 -8.34 6.74 -6.92
C ALA A 717 -9.80 6.53 -7.35
N VAL A 718 -10.74 6.90 -6.48
CA VAL A 718 -12.16 7.06 -6.85
C VAL A 718 -12.31 8.33 -7.68
N ALA A 719 -12.79 8.19 -8.92
CA ALA A 719 -12.94 9.30 -9.84
C ALA A 719 -14.25 10.09 -9.61
N ALA A 720 -14.15 11.29 -9.03
CA ALA A 720 -15.18 12.31 -9.07
C ALA A 720 -14.68 13.51 -9.90
N GLY A 721 -15.40 13.85 -10.97
CA GLY A 721 -14.96 14.86 -11.92
C GLY A 721 -15.31 16.30 -11.51
N CYS A 722 -14.41 17.24 -11.79
CA CYS A 722 -14.73 18.68 -11.85
C CYS A 722 -14.07 19.29 -13.09
N GLY A 723 -14.84 20.08 -13.85
CA GLY A 723 -14.42 20.66 -15.12
C GLY A 723 -13.57 21.92 -14.97
N CYS A 724 -12.77 22.22 -16.00
CA CYS A 724 -12.02 23.46 -16.09
C CYS A 724 -12.95 24.67 -16.31
N ALA A 725 -12.72 25.75 -15.58
CA ALA A 725 -13.24 27.09 -15.91
C ALA A 725 -12.07 28.08 -16.01
N VAL A 726 -12.18 29.02 -16.95
CA VAL A 726 -11.09 29.90 -17.40
C VAL A 726 -10.87 31.07 -16.44
N ALA A 727 -9.61 31.36 -16.13
CA ALA A 727 -9.23 32.55 -15.37
C ALA A 727 -9.17 33.81 -16.27
N GLY A 728 -9.93 34.85 -15.91
CA GLY A 728 -9.90 36.18 -16.51
C GLY A 728 -10.13 37.25 -15.44
N GLN A 729 -9.21 38.21 -15.32
CA GLN A 729 -9.13 39.12 -14.18
C GLN A 729 -10.09 40.33 -14.29
N ARG A 730 -10.73 40.75 -13.18
CA ARG A 730 -10.51 42.06 -12.49
C ARG A 730 -11.56 42.36 -11.38
N LEU A 731 -11.10 43.12 -10.38
CA LEU A 731 -11.74 43.69 -9.17
C LEU A 731 -12.85 44.75 -9.49
N PRO A 732 -13.60 45.38 -8.51
CA PRO A 732 -13.51 45.33 -7.03
C PRO A 732 -14.86 45.25 -6.22
N CYS A 733 -14.71 45.11 -4.89
CA CYS A 733 -15.52 45.62 -3.75
C CYS A 733 -17.06 45.90 -3.84
N LEU A 734 -17.84 45.41 -2.85
CA LEU A 734 -18.54 46.27 -1.84
C LEU A 734 -19.37 45.48 -0.78
N THR A 735 -19.04 45.73 0.50
CA THR A 735 -19.88 45.83 1.72
C THR A 735 -21.20 45.06 1.96
N ALA A 736 -21.24 44.48 3.17
CA ALA A 736 -22.31 44.55 4.19
C ALA A 736 -23.56 43.62 4.15
N GLY A 737 -23.93 43.09 5.33
CA GLY A 737 -25.35 42.90 5.67
C GLY A 737 -25.72 41.73 6.59
N ARG A 738 -25.90 42.03 7.90
CA ARG A 738 -26.72 41.33 8.92
C ARG A 738 -28.00 40.68 8.32
N GLY A 739 -28.59 39.58 8.81
CA GLY A 739 -28.42 38.79 10.05
C GLY A 739 -29.79 38.44 10.69
N ARG A 740 -29.84 37.46 11.63
CA ARG A 740 -31.03 36.97 12.40
C ARG A 740 -32.03 36.10 11.59
N GLY A 741 -32.72 35.09 12.15
CA GLY A 741 -32.53 34.41 13.45
C GLY A 741 -33.75 33.57 13.93
N ARG A 742 -33.46 32.54 14.75
CA ARG A 742 -34.28 31.94 15.85
C ARG A 742 -35.66 31.25 15.59
N HIS A 743 -35.62 29.91 15.67
CA HIS A 743 -36.25 29.05 16.72
C HIS A 743 -37.80 28.80 16.78
N PRO A 744 -38.28 27.75 17.53
CA PRO A 744 -39.36 26.84 17.09
C PRO A 744 -40.54 26.68 18.08
N CYS A 745 -41.47 25.75 17.81
CA CYS A 745 -42.38 25.02 18.75
C CYS A 745 -43.38 24.12 17.95
N HIS A 746 -44.11 23.11 18.44
CA HIS A 746 -43.89 22.07 19.48
C HIS A 746 -45.08 21.05 19.48
N GLY A 747 -44.83 19.74 19.70
CA GLY A 747 -45.78 18.76 20.31
C GLY A 747 -46.86 18.10 19.42
N ARG A 748 -47.54 17.01 19.85
CA ARG A 748 -47.28 16.02 20.95
C ARG A 748 -48.25 14.81 20.84
N ARG A 749 -47.74 13.59 21.12
CA ARG A 749 -48.44 12.34 21.59
C ARG A 749 -49.36 11.53 20.63
N GLY A 750 -49.18 10.19 20.64
CA GLY A 750 -50.05 9.14 20.02
C GLY A 750 -51.09 8.58 21.03
N PRO A 751 -51.30 7.24 21.20
CA PRO A 751 -50.68 6.06 20.55
C PRO A 751 -51.68 4.90 20.21
N ASN A 752 -51.17 3.67 19.98
CA ASN A 752 -51.85 2.34 20.08
C ASN A 752 -52.89 1.94 19.00
N ARG A 753 -53.10 0.65 18.63
CA ARG A 753 -52.32 -0.61 18.75
C ARG A 753 -52.95 -1.70 17.85
N ALA A 754 -52.19 -2.77 17.61
CA ALA A 754 -52.62 -4.14 17.27
C ALA A 754 -53.10 -4.48 15.83
N ALA A 755 -52.70 -5.69 15.44
CA ALA A 755 -52.92 -6.39 14.16
C ALA A 755 -54.16 -7.34 14.29
N PRO A 756 -54.48 -8.34 13.40
CA PRO A 756 -53.65 -8.96 12.35
C PRO A 756 -54.31 -9.30 10.99
N ARG A 757 -53.49 -9.97 10.16
CA ARG A 757 -53.68 -10.75 8.91
C ARG A 757 -54.98 -11.64 8.88
N PRO A 758 -55.37 -12.32 7.77
CA PRO A 758 -54.56 -12.71 6.57
C PRO A 758 -55.28 -12.76 5.19
N ALA A 759 -54.56 -13.37 4.24
CA ALA A 759 -55.04 -14.18 3.10
C ALA A 759 -55.24 -13.51 1.71
N ASP A 760 -54.26 -13.77 0.84
CA ASP A 760 -54.39 -14.45 -0.45
C ASP A 760 -55.54 -14.05 -1.41
N ARG A 761 -55.16 -13.45 -2.55
CA ARG A 761 -55.03 -14.19 -3.84
C ARG A 761 -54.61 -13.28 -5.00
N GLN A 762 -53.43 -13.57 -5.55
CA GLN A 762 -53.13 -13.42 -6.98
C GLN A 762 -53.81 -14.56 -7.79
N PRO A 763 -53.73 -14.61 -9.14
CA PRO A 763 -53.49 -13.56 -10.15
C PRO A 763 -54.50 -13.64 -11.33
N GLY A 764 -54.34 -12.78 -12.36
CA GLY A 764 -54.86 -13.03 -13.72
C GLY A 764 -55.30 -11.74 -14.43
N HIS A 765 -54.50 -11.10 -15.30
CA HIS A 765 -54.08 -11.47 -16.66
C HIS A 765 -54.95 -10.87 -17.81
N ARG A 766 -54.28 -10.02 -18.61
CA ARG A 766 -54.42 -9.79 -20.07
C ARG A 766 -55.58 -8.93 -20.62
N GLY A 767 -55.27 -8.28 -21.76
CA GLY A 767 -56.13 -7.39 -22.55
C GLY A 767 -55.90 -5.92 -22.20
N GLN A 768 -54.93 -5.19 -22.76
CA GLN A 768 -54.51 -5.08 -24.16
C GLN A 768 -55.62 -4.61 -25.12
N ALA A 769 -55.86 -3.29 -25.13
CA ALA A 769 -56.35 -2.51 -26.27
C ALA A 769 -56.15 -1.01 -25.95
N ASP A 770 -56.13 -0.06 -26.89
CA ASP A 770 -55.55 0.02 -28.24
C ASP A 770 -55.66 1.51 -28.64
N ARG A 771 -54.66 2.11 -29.29
CA ARG A 771 -54.65 3.52 -29.82
C ARG A 771 -54.87 4.62 -28.73
N ALA A 772 -54.37 5.85 -28.84
CA ALA A 772 -54.18 6.69 -30.02
C ALA A 772 -53.17 7.82 -29.74
N ARG A 773 -52.75 8.51 -30.81
CA ARG A 773 -51.76 9.60 -30.78
C ARG A 773 -52.38 10.91 -30.25
N GLY A 774 -51.73 11.53 -29.27
CA GLY A 774 -51.92 12.95 -28.93
C GLY A 774 -50.58 13.69 -29.04
N ARG A 775 -50.44 14.60 -30.00
CA ARG A 775 -49.23 15.43 -30.15
C ARG A 775 -49.33 16.66 -29.26
N CYS A 776 -48.22 17.05 -28.64
CA CYS A 776 -47.86 18.46 -28.49
C CYS A 776 -46.33 18.60 -28.49
N ARG A 777 -45.79 19.30 -29.50
CA ARG A 777 -44.46 19.93 -29.40
C ARG A 777 -44.68 21.29 -28.72
N CYS A 778 -43.68 21.75 -27.97
CA CYS A 778 -43.17 23.10 -28.16
C CYS A 778 -41.66 23.12 -27.88
N THR A 779 -40.92 23.69 -28.81
CA THR A 779 -39.51 24.06 -28.69
C THR A 779 -39.41 25.48 -28.17
N GLY A 780 -38.38 25.76 -27.38
CA GLY A 780 -37.87 27.10 -27.05
C GLY A 780 -36.36 27.01 -26.95
#